data_AF-A0A8D8SLL5-F1
#
_entry.id   AF-A0A8D8SLL5-F1
#
_cell.length_a   1.000
_cell.length_b   1.000
_cell.length_c   1.000
_cell.angle_alpha   90.00
_cell.angle_beta   90.00
_cell.angle_gamma   90.00
#
_symmetry.space_group_name_H-M   'P 1'
#
loop_
_entity.id
_entity.type
_entity.pdbx_description
1 polymer ?
#
loop_
_entity_poly.entity_id
_entity_poly.type
_entity_poly.pdbx_seq_one_letter_code
_entity_poly.pdbx_strand_id
1 'polypeptide(L)'
;MPILLQFLSTVANSSTHQSDNTKHVERMFYALESFVDTMESAVTPYVPTLMEASVKILENPDQTVCPLKFKEFAIRLIGSIATAIADEFQPYFANIMNQLAACVSSTDLKGQGDDHAVSSLQNAAVEVIGTLARAVGEDNFRPYAHQSVQLGLRMLGTAVDDPETAKVAFQLFASVATILKEEMVSLPEIVELLVASIGNDDEYVARLKEEEGLDVFVGDEDEDNNEDKEPGDEEDIDFDETRSEEEDDDVEGYTYDCSKLDEKEEALDAVREIAKVTGNAFNQYLQTSFDAVYRTLYHPHEGIRGGAVDTLVQLCTVQTPGPLLIKCLDIVVPKLREIISTDESKDVVIKALAGYRDLLSDLGPAAVAGEGHLEAVHNSLREVLNKKTKAQRTSVEDEEEEEAEKEVQVIEGAGEVLPALIKAVPSSTFASISHELLSSLTARLKRSQLDDENTEALKSFIVGTIAECVPGLSEHIEEFIPSLLPLLTKFSRDKSADIRQNSLYGLGVLAAAAKTSLAPHYPTLLDILAESLGRDKPGAVLDNAMAALCRMILACPASVPIDRVLPVLINTLPITEDLEETRVILECLHALYNNGDNVLLQHLDKVLIQLIGMLSQHEQFFVKQGLKDPTALFILNVVRDFPQAADSVLSSLTPVQAELFNSIRQNLS
;
A
#
# COMPACT_ATOMS: atom_id res chain seq x y z
N MET A 1 9.14 -27.31 -10.57
CA MET A 1 8.35 -27.32 -11.82
C MET A 1 8.27 -28.68 -12.54
N PRO A 2 9.34 -29.30 -13.10
CA PRO A 2 9.18 -30.48 -13.97
C PRO A 2 8.49 -31.70 -13.31
N ILE A 3 8.77 -31.93 -12.02
CA ILE A 3 8.15 -33.01 -11.23
C ILE A 3 6.65 -32.74 -11.02
N LEU A 4 6.28 -31.49 -10.72
CA LEU A 4 4.88 -31.10 -10.52
C LEU A 4 4.07 -31.18 -11.82
N LEU A 5 4.67 -30.83 -12.97
CA LEU A 5 4.04 -30.98 -14.28
C LEU A 5 3.80 -32.45 -14.64
N GLN A 6 4.75 -33.32 -14.33
CA GLN A 6 4.61 -34.76 -14.54
C GLN A 6 3.51 -35.34 -13.64
N PHE A 7 3.42 -34.88 -12.39
CA PHE A 7 2.34 -35.24 -11.48
C PHE A 7 0.98 -34.79 -12.02
N LEU A 8 0.83 -33.51 -12.37
CA LEU A 8 -0.42 -32.94 -12.90
C LEU A 8 -0.87 -33.68 -14.17
N SER A 9 0.06 -33.96 -15.08
CA SER A 9 -0.20 -34.78 -16.27
C SER A 9 -0.67 -36.19 -15.91
N THR A 10 -0.15 -36.78 -14.84
CA THR A 10 -0.56 -38.12 -14.38
C THR A 10 -1.99 -38.08 -13.85
N VAL A 11 -2.34 -37.07 -13.04
CA VAL A 11 -3.71 -36.87 -12.53
C VAL A 11 -4.69 -36.69 -13.70
N ALA A 12 -4.37 -35.79 -14.64
CA ALA A 12 -5.21 -35.49 -15.81
C ALA A 12 -5.41 -36.68 -16.77
N ASN A 13 -4.47 -37.63 -16.81
CA ASN A 13 -4.51 -38.80 -17.68
C ASN A 13 -4.94 -40.09 -16.98
N SER A 14 -5.12 -40.08 -15.66
CA SER A 14 -5.46 -41.29 -14.92
C SER A 14 -6.86 -41.80 -15.26
N SER A 15 -7.03 -43.13 -15.27
CA SER A 15 -8.30 -43.81 -15.57
C SER A 15 -8.76 -44.72 -14.42
N THR A 16 -8.13 -44.58 -13.25
CA THR A 16 -8.34 -45.42 -12.06
C THR A 16 -8.94 -44.57 -10.94
N HIS A 17 -9.84 -45.16 -10.13
CA HIS A 17 -10.41 -44.51 -8.95
C HIS A 17 -9.31 -43.86 -8.09
N GLN A 18 -9.38 -42.54 -7.91
CA GLN A 18 -8.40 -41.77 -7.13
C GLN A 18 -8.91 -41.34 -5.74
N SER A 19 -10.04 -41.87 -5.27
CA SER A 19 -10.67 -41.45 -3.99
C SER A 19 -9.71 -41.50 -2.79
N ASP A 20 -8.81 -42.48 -2.75
CA ASP A 20 -7.86 -42.69 -1.64
C ASP A 20 -6.63 -41.75 -1.68
N ASN A 21 -6.44 -40.97 -2.75
CA ASN A 21 -5.27 -40.09 -2.94
C ASN A 21 -5.61 -38.58 -2.91
N THR A 22 -6.83 -38.20 -2.53
CA THR A 22 -7.32 -36.81 -2.58
C THR A 22 -6.41 -35.83 -1.83
N LYS A 23 -5.97 -36.18 -0.60
CA LYS A 23 -5.04 -35.35 0.20
C LYS A 23 -3.67 -35.14 -0.47
N HIS A 24 -3.18 -36.14 -1.21
CA HIS A 24 -1.91 -36.02 -1.94
C HIS A 24 -2.06 -35.14 -3.17
N VAL A 25 -3.19 -35.25 -3.88
CA VAL A 25 -3.51 -34.38 -5.03
C VAL A 25 -3.64 -32.94 -4.59
N GLU A 26 -4.38 -32.68 -3.51
CA GLU A 26 -4.54 -31.36 -2.87
C GLU A 26 -3.20 -30.69 -2.56
N ARG A 27 -2.30 -31.37 -1.83
CA ARG A 27 -0.98 -30.83 -1.51
C ARG A 27 -0.13 -30.51 -2.75
N MET A 28 -0.29 -31.27 -3.83
CA MET A 28 0.45 -31.02 -5.07
C MET A 28 -0.12 -29.84 -5.86
N PHE A 29 -1.45 -29.63 -5.83
CA PHE A 29 -2.08 -28.43 -6.42
C PHE A 29 -1.73 -27.18 -5.62
N TYR A 30 -1.78 -27.23 -4.29
CA TYR A 30 -1.32 -26.12 -3.44
C TYR A 30 0.15 -25.75 -3.73
N ALA A 31 1.03 -26.75 -3.85
CA ALA A 31 2.43 -26.51 -4.22
C ALA A 31 2.60 -25.97 -5.65
N LEU A 32 1.68 -26.29 -6.57
CA LEU A 32 1.66 -25.75 -7.92
C LEU A 32 1.22 -24.28 -7.92
N GLU A 33 0.12 -23.95 -7.26
CA GLU A 33 -0.42 -22.60 -7.10
C GLU A 33 0.65 -21.68 -6.50
N SER A 34 1.18 -22.03 -5.33
CA SER A 34 2.24 -21.25 -4.66
C SER A 34 3.48 -21.04 -5.54
N PHE A 35 3.86 -22.03 -6.34
CA PHE A 35 5.00 -21.90 -7.26
C PHE A 35 4.68 -21.00 -8.46
N VAL A 36 3.46 -21.06 -8.99
CA VAL A 36 3.01 -20.15 -10.05
C VAL A 36 2.99 -18.72 -9.55
N ASP A 37 2.43 -18.48 -8.36
CA ASP A 37 2.34 -17.15 -7.75
C ASP A 37 3.73 -16.56 -7.47
N THR A 38 4.70 -17.39 -7.07
CA THR A 38 6.08 -16.94 -6.82
C THR A 38 6.87 -16.67 -8.11
N MET A 39 6.50 -17.29 -9.23
CA MET A 39 7.25 -17.17 -10.50
C MET A 39 6.87 -15.94 -11.32
N GLU A 40 5.67 -15.39 -11.14
CA GLU A 40 5.12 -14.33 -11.98
C GLU A 40 5.31 -14.66 -13.49
N SER A 41 5.80 -13.71 -14.29
CA SER A 41 6.07 -13.86 -15.73
C SER A 41 7.05 -14.99 -16.10
N ALA A 42 7.84 -15.52 -15.15
CA ALA A 42 8.74 -16.63 -15.43
C ALA A 42 8.01 -17.97 -15.66
N VAL A 43 6.70 -18.04 -15.36
CA VAL A 43 5.88 -19.25 -15.58
C VAL A 43 5.56 -19.51 -17.05
N THR A 44 5.63 -18.50 -17.93
CA THR A 44 5.19 -18.55 -19.34
C THR A 44 5.62 -19.81 -20.11
N PRO A 45 6.87 -20.32 -20.02
CA PRO A 45 7.27 -21.53 -20.73
C PRO A 45 6.49 -22.80 -20.34
N TYR A 46 5.89 -22.81 -19.15
CA TYR A 46 5.17 -23.95 -18.58
C TYR A 46 3.65 -23.86 -18.76
N VAL A 47 3.13 -22.66 -19.06
CA VAL A 47 1.69 -22.39 -19.19
C VAL A 47 0.96 -23.33 -20.15
N PRO A 48 1.46 -23.65 -21.36
CA PRO A 48 0.74 -24.55 -22.26
C PRO A 48 0.47 -25.92 -21.63
N THR A 49 1.47 -26.48 -20.93
CA THR A 49 1.35 -27.78 -20.26
C THR A 49 0.42 -27.72 -19.06
N LEU A 50 0.51 -26.65 -18.26
CA LEU A 50 -0.36 -26.44 -17.10
C LEU A 50 -1.83 -26.31 -17.54
N MET A 51 -2.10 -25.45 -18.53
CA MET A 51 -3.44 -25.22 -19.05
C MET A 51 -4.03 -26.47 -19.70
N GLU A 52 -3.26 -27.22 -20.50
CA GLU A 52 -3.73 -28.47 -21.10
C GLU A 52 -4.21 -29.46 -20.03
N ALA A 53 -3.42 -29.63 -18.96
CA ALA A 53 -3.76 -30.57 -17.90
C ALA A 53 -4.94 -30.09 -17.04
N SER A 54 -4.98 -28.80 -16.67
CA SER A 54 -6.08 -28.23 -15.87
C SER A 54 -7.42 -28.27 -16.61
N VAL A 55 -7.44 -27.91 -17.91
CA VAL A 55 -8.64 -27.98 -18.74
C VAL A 55 -9.13 -29.43 -18.85
N LYS A 56 -8.22 -30.39 -19.01
CA LYS A 56 -8.58 -31.81 -19.09
C LYS A 56 -9.22 -32.34 -17.80
N ILE A 57 -8.76 -31.87 -16.64
CA ILE A 57 -9.36 -32.21 -15.33
C ILE A 57 -10.76 -31.59 -15.23
N LEU A 58 -10.91 -30.32 -15.61
CA LEU A 58 -12.17 -29.59 -15.56
C LEU A 58 -13.26 -30.20 -16.46
N GLU A 59 -12.89 -30.58 -17.69
CA GLU A 59 -13.78 -31.15 -18.70
C GLU A 59 -14.13 -32.64 -18.46
N ASN A 60 -13.49 -33.31 -17.49
CA ASN A 60 -13.73 -34.72 -17.26
C ASN A 60 -15.15 -34.97 -16.69
N PRO A 61 -16.01 -35.75 -17.37
CA PRO A 61 -17.36 -36.02 -16.89
C PRO A 61 -17.42 -37.14 -15.84
N ASP A 62 -16.37 -37.94 -15.67
CA ASP A 62 -16.35 -39.09 -14.78
C ASP A 62 -15.92 -38.69 -13.36
N GLN A 63 -16.91 -38.51 -12.48
CA GLN A 63 -16.69 -38.14 -11.07
C GLN A 63 -16.00 -39.22 -10.24
N THR A 64 -16.03 -40.47 -10.70
CA THR A 64 -15.36 -41.56 -10.01
C THR A 64 -13.85 -41.54 -10.22
N VAL A 65 -13.40 -40.84 -11.27
CA VAL A 65 -12.00 -40.62 -11.63
C VAL A 65 -11.55 -39.21 -11.26
N CYS A 66 -12.42 -38.21 -11.44
CA CYS A 66 -12.16 -36.81 -11.16
C CYS A 66 -13.27 -36.22 -10.26
N PRO A 67 -13.12 -36.30 -8.94
CA PRO A 67 -14.05 -35.70 -7.99
C PRO A 67 -14.19 -34.18 -8.18
N LEU A 68 -15.29 -33.59 -7.69
CA LEU A 68 -15.51 -32.15 -7.76
C LEU A 68 -14.34 -31.34 -7.17
N LYS A 69 -13.75 -31.83 -6.07
CA LYS A 69 -12.58 -31.21 -5.42
C LYS A 69 -11.35 -31.10 -6.34
N PHE A 70 -11.18 -32.02 -7.32
CA PHE A 70 -10.08 -31.88 -8.29
C PHE A 70 -10.37 -30.79 -9.33
N LYS A 71 -11.64 -30.60 -9.68
CA LYS A 71 -12.05 -29.50 -10.56
C LYS A 71 -11.85 -28.15 -9.86
N GLU A 72 -12.16 -28.08 -8.57
CA GLU A 72 -11.90 -26.92 -7.72
C GLU A 72 -10.41 -26.54 -7.74
N PHE A 73 -9.51 -27.48 -7.49
CA PHE A 73 -8.06 -27.23 -7.57
C PHE A 73 -7.59 -26.81 -8.97
N ALA A 74 -8.13 -27.44 -10.02
CA ALA A 74 -7.79 -27.05 -11.38
C ALA A 74 -8.24 -25.61 -11.69
N ILE A 75 -9.40 -25.19 -11.17
CA ILE A 75 -9.92 -23.83 -11.31
C ILE A 75 -9.01 -22.84 -10.58
N ARG A 76 -8.64 -23.08 -9.31
CA ARG A 76 -7.74 -22.19 -8.56
C ARG A 76 -6.38 -22.04 -9.24
N LEU A 77 -5.78 -23.14 -9.68
CA LEU A 77 -4.54 -23.10 -10.47
C LEU A 77 -4.68 -22.29 -11.77
N ILE A 78 -5.82 -22.36 -12.47
CA ILE A 78 -6.07 -21.53 -13.64
C ILE A 78 -6.12 -20.04 -13.25
N GLY A 79 -6.71 -19.70 -12.09
CA GLY A 79 -6.69 -18.36 -11.51
C GLY A 79 -5.27 -17.84 -11.30
N SER A 80 -4.42 -18.59 -10.59
CA SER A 80 -2.99 -18.23 -10.39
C SER A 80 -2.24 -18.04 -11.71
N ILE A 81 -2.45 -18.93 -12.70
CA ILE A 81 -1.85 -18.80 -14.03
C ILE A 81 -2.28 -17.51 -14.71
N ALA A 82 -3.58 -17.17 -14.65
CA ALA A 82 -4.10 -15.97 -15.27
C ALA A 82 -3.51 -14.70 -14.64
N THR A 83 -3.39 -14.66 -13.31
CA THR A 83 -2.72 -13.56 -12.60
C THR A 83 -1.25 -13.43 -13.02
N ALA A 84 -0.53 -14.54 -13.13
CA ALA A 84 0.90 -14.54 -13.45
C ALA A 84 1.24 -14.06 -14.88
N ILE A 85 0.36 -14.31 -15.86
CA ILE A 85 0.62 -13.98 -17.27
C ILE A 85 -0.27 -12.87 -17.85
N ALA A 86 -1.28 -12.42 -17.10
CA ALA A 86 -2.17 -11.31 -17.41
C ALA A 86 -2.69 -11.34 -18.87
N ASP A 87 -2.30 -10.36 -19.69
CA ASP A 87 -2.71 -10.21 -21.09
C ASP A 87 -2.34 -11.42 -21.98
N GLU A 88 -1.33 -12.21 -21.62
CA GLU A 88 -0.95 -13.42 -22.38
C GLU A 88 -1.96 -14.57 -22.20
N PHE A 89 -2.92 -14.46 -21.26
CA PHE A 89 -3.95 -15.47 -21.01
C PHE A 89 -5.04 -15.52 -22.10
N GLN A 90 -5.10 -14.54 -23.00
CA GLN A 90 -6.11 -14.41 -24.06
C GLN A 90 -6.45 -15.69 -24.84
N PRO A 91 -5.48 -16.55 -25.22
CA PRO A 91 -5.78 -17.77 -25.99
C PRO A 91 -6.69 -18.76 -25.25
N TYR A 92 -6.70 -18.74 -23.91
CA TYR A 92 -7.46 -19.67 -23.08
C TYR A 92 -8.76 -19.07 -22.56
N PHE A 93 -8.82 -17.74 -22.45
CA PHE A 93 -9.86 -16.99 -21.74
C PHE A 93 -11.29 -17.41 -22.10
N ALA A 94 -11.64 -17.42 -23.39
CA ALA A 94 -13.01 -17.73 -23.80
C ALA A 94 -13.46 -19.17 -23.45
N ASN A 95 -12.55 -20.16 -23.53
CA ASN A 95 -12.88 -21.53 -23.15
C ASN A 95 -13.10 -21.62 -21.64
N ILE A 96 -12.19 -21.04 -20.87
CA ILE A 96 -12.26 -21.05 -19.41
C ILE A 96 -13.52 -20.36 -18.91
N MET A 97 -13.86 -19.17 -19.42
CA MET A 97 -15.09 -18.47 -19.03
C MET A 97 -16.36 -19.31 -19.23
N ASN A 98 -16.44 -20.06 -20.33
CA ASN A 98 -17.57 -20.95 -20.57
C ASN A 98 -17.62 -22.12 -19.57
N GLN A 99 -16.47 -22.70 -19.23
CA GLN A 99 -16.38 -23.79 -18.24
C GLN A 99 -16.75 -23.30 -16.84
N LEU A 100 -16.22 -22.15 -16.41
CA LEU A 100 -16.54 -21.55 -15.10
C LEU A 100 -18.03 -21.22 -14.99
N ALA A 101 -18.62 -20.61 -16.02
CA ALA A 101 -20.05 -20.32 -16.04
C ALA A 101 -20.92 -21.59 -15.95
N ALA A 102 -20.46 -22.71 -16.53
CA ALA A 102 -21.12 -24.00 -16.45
C ALA A 102 -21.01 -24.63 -15.05
N CYS A 103 -19.85 -24.54 -14.39
CA CYS A 103 -19.67 -24.98 -13.00
C CYS A 103 -20.66 -24.29 -12.07
N VAL A 104 -20.90 -22.99 -12.25
CA VAL A 104 -21.81 -22.25 -11.39
C VAL A 104 -23.28 -22.47 -11.73
N SER A 105 -23.65 -22.48 -13.02
CA SER A 105 -25.06 -22.54 -13.44
C SER A 105 -25.67 -23.95 -13.46
N SER A 106 -24.87 -24.99 -13.25
CA SER A 106 -25.33 -26.37 -13.40
C SER A 106 -26.28 -26.78 -12.27
N THR A 107 -27.58 -26.79 -12.57
CA THR A 107 -28.59 -27.45 -11.73
C THR A 107 -28.38 -28.96 -11.63
N ASP A 108 -27.57 -29.53 -12.53
CA ASP A 108 -27.27 -30.96 -12.61
C ASP A 108 -26.22 -31.40 -11.58
N LEU A 109 -25.53 -30.47 -10.91
CA LEU A 109 -24.62 -30.77 -9.78
C LEU A 109 -25.38 -31.23 -8.53
N LYS A 110 -26.69 -30.94 -8.42
CA LYS A 110 -27.52 -31.43 -7.33
C LYS A 110 -27.61 -32.96 -7.37
N GLY A 111 -26.97 -33.62 -6.39
CA GLY A 111 -26.87 -35.08 -6.30
C GLY A 111 -25.59 -35.70 -6.89
N GLN A 112 -24.62 -34.88 -7.30
CA GLN A 112 -23.31 -35.31 -7.84
C GLN A 112 -22.16 -35.24 -6.79
N GLY A 113 -22.47 -34.89 -5.55
CA GLY A 113 -21.57 -34.77 -4.41
C GLY A 113 -22.38 -34.46 -3.15
N ASP A 114 -21.71 -34.25 -2.00
CA ASP A 114 -22.36 -33.55 -0.88
C ASP A 114 -22.54 -32.06 -1.22
N ASP A 115 -23.46 -31.40 -0.52
CA ASP A 115 -23.81 -30.00 -0.80
C ASP A 115 -22.60 -29.05 -0.61
N HIS A 116 -21.66 -29.41 0.28
CA HIS A 116 -20.43 -28.65 0.53
C HIS A 116 -19.45 -28.69 -0.66
N ALA A 117 -19.20 -29.85 -1.25
CA ALA A 117 -18.30 -29.98 -2.40
C ALA A 117 -18.85 -29.27 -3.65
N VAL A 118 -20.17 -29.19 -3.78
CA VAL A 118 -20.82 -28.40 -4.83
C VAL A 118 -20.63 -26.91 -4.57
N SER A 119 -20.91 -26.42 -3.35
CA SER A 119 -20.73 -25.00 -3.00
C SER A 119 -19.26 -24.57 -3.17
N SER A 120 -18.31 -25.36 -2.66
CA SER A 120 -16.86 -25.09 -2.78
C SER A 120 -16.41 -24.93 -4.23
N LEU A 121 -16.87 -25.80 -5.14
CA LEU A 121 -16.57 -25.70 -6.57
C LEU A 121 -17.19 -24.44 -7.20
N GLN A 122 -18.42 -24.09 -6.82
CA GLN A 122 -19.10 -22.90 -7.33
C GLN A 122 -18.40 -21.62 -6.86
N ASN A 123 -17.98 -21.58 -5.59
CA ASN A 123 -17.23 -20.48 -5.01
C ASN A 123 -15.88 -20.31 -5.71
N ALA A 124 -15.09 -21.37 -5.84
CA ALA A 124 -13.83 -21.32 -6.60
C ALA A 124 -14.04 -20.85 -8.05
N ALA A 125 -15.13 -21.24 -8.70
CA ALA A 125 -15.43 -20.80 -10.06
C ALA A 125 -15.75 -19.30 -10.14
N VAL A 126 -16.52 -18.75 -9.19
CA VAL A 126 -16.83 -17.31 -9.16
C VAL A 126 -15.62 -16.47 -8.77
N GLU A 127 -14.85 -16.91 -7.79
CA GLU A 127 -13.60 -16.28 -7.38
C GLU A 127 -12.67 -16.11 -8.58
N VAL A 128 -12.46 -17.18 -9.36
CA VAL A 128 -11.61 -17.14 -10.56
C VAL A 128 -12.21 -16.28 -11.67
N ILE A 129 -13.54 -16.17 -11.80
CA ILE A 129 -14.15 -15.19 -12.71
C ILE A 129 -13.77 -13.76 -12.29
N GLY A 130 -13.80 -13.45 -10.99
CA GLY A 130 -13.34 -12.16 -10.44
C GLY A 130 -11.87 -11.90 -10.72
N THR A 131 -11.00 -12.88 -10.47
CA THR A 131 -9.57 -12.82 -10.79
C THR A 131 -9.32 -12.57 -12.27
N LEU A 132 -10.04 -13.26 -13.16
CA LEU A 132 -9.96 -13.06 -14.60
C LEU A 132 -10.39 -11.65 -15.00
N ALA A 133 -11.42 -11.08 -14.35
CA ALA A 133 -11.86 -9.70 -14.59
C ALA A 133 -10.71 -8.70 -14.35
N ARG A 134 -9.87 -8.95 -13.35
CA ARG A 134 -8.71 -8.12 -13.02
C ARG A 134 -7.49 -8.41 -13.90
N ALA A 135 -7.31 -9.64 -14.38
CA ALA A 135 -6.09 -10.07 -15.07
C ALA A 135 -6.06 -9.81 -16.58
N VAL A 136 -7.19 -9.95 -17.29
CA VAL A 136 -7.19 -10.00 -18.78
C VAL A 136 -7.45 -8.66 -19.48
N GLY A 137 -7.63 -7.59 -18.70
CA GLY A 137 -7.93 -6.25 -19.19
C GLY A 137 -9.41 -5.98 -19.49
N GLU A 138 -9.77 -4.69 -19.41
CA GLU A 138 -11.16 -4.18 -19.50
C GLU A 138 -11.88 -4.61 -20.79
N ASP A 139 -11.26 -4.40 -21.95
CA ASP A 139 -11.88 -4.67 -23.26
C ASP A 139 -12.20 -6.16 -23.46
N ASN A 140 -11.36 -7.04 -22.92
CA ASN A 140 -11.50 -8.48 -23.10
C ASN A 140 -12.58 -9.06 -22.19
N PHE A 141 -12.69 -8.57 -20.95
CA PHE A 141 -13.68 -9.06 -19.99
C PHE A 141 -15.07 -8.42 -20.17
N ARG A 142 -15.16 -7.21 -20.74
CA ARG A 142 -16.41 -6.45 -20.91
C ARG A 142 -17.59 -7.24 -21.51
N PRO A 143 -17.42 -8.13 -22.51
CA PRO A 143 -18.52 -8.95 -23.03
C PRO A 143 -19.14 -9.91 -22.01
N TYR A 144 -18.40 -10.29 -20.98
CA TYR A 144 -18.82 -11.24 -19.94
C TYR A 144 -19.31 -10.55 -18.66
N ALA A 145 -18.91 -9.29 -18.43
CA ALA A 145 -19.15 -8.56 -17.19
C ALA A 145 -20.61 -8.62 -16.67
N HIS A 146 -21.60 -8.32 -17.53
CA HIS A 146 -23.01 -8.37 -17.13
C HIS A 146 -23.46 -9.79 -16.74
N GLN A 147 -23.02 -10.80 -17.47
CA GLN A 147 -23.35 -12.18 -17.17
C GLN A 147 -22.70 -12.65 -15.86
N SER A 148 -21.47 -12.21 -15.59
CA SER A 148 -20.76 -12.51 -14.34
C SER A 148 -21.48 -11.95 -13.12
N VAL A 149 -21.96 -10.70 -13.17
CA VAL A 149 -22.77 -10.12 -12.08
C VAL A 149 -24.05 -10.93 -11.84
N GLN A 150 -24.75 -11.31 -12.91
CA GLN A 150 -25.96 -12.15 -12.82
C GLN A 150 -25.67 -13.57 -12.32
N LEU A 151 -24.42 -14.02 -12.41
CA LEU A 151 -24.00 -15.30 -11.86
C LEU A 151 -23.91 -15.21 -10.32
N GLY A 152 -23.20 -14.20 -9.81
CA GLY A 152 -23.08 -13.96 -8.37
C GLY A 152 -24.44 -13.71 -7.70
N LEU A 153 -25.29 -12.87 -8.30
CA LEU A 153 -26.64 -12.60 -7.76
C LEU A 153 -27.50 -13.88 -7.66
N ARG A 154 -27.42 -14.76 -8.66
CA ARG A 154 -28.14 -16.04 -8.63
C ARG A 154 -27.59 -16.98 -7.55
N MET A 155 -26.28 -17.01 -7.34
CA MET A 155 -25.68 -17.82 -6.28
C MET A 155 -26.18 -17.39 -4.90
N LEU A 156 -26.15 -16.10 -4.60
CA LEU A 156 -26.68 -15.56 -3.34
C LEU A 156 -28.17 -15.85 -3.15
N GLY A 157 -28.96 -15.80 -4.23
CA GLY A 157 -30.37 -16.18 -4.15
C GLY A 157 -30.63 -17.66 -3.85
N THR A 158 -29.63 -18.53 -4.02
CA THR A 158 -29.75 -19.98 -3.78
C THR A 158 -29.02 -20.49 -2.54
N ALA A 159 -27.94 -19.81 -2.14
CA ALA A 159 -27.13 -20.13 -0.96
C ALA A 159 -27.60 -19.27 0.21
N VAL A 160 -28.67 -19.71 0.87
CA VAL A 160 -29.23 -18.99 2.03
C VAL A 160 -28.31 -19.21 3.22
N ASP A 161 -27.82 -18.11 3.82
CA ASP A 161 -26.98 -18.12 5.03
C ASP A 161 -25.64 -18.88 4.84
N ASP A 162 -24.96 -18.64 3.72
CA ASP A 162 -23.63 -19.18 3.41
C ASP A 162 -22.60 -18.04 3.28
N PRO A 163 -21.85 -17.73 4.35
CA PRO A 163 -20.92 -16.60 4.38
C PRO A 163 -19.81 -16.67 3.34
N GLU A 164 -19.33 -17.87 3.03
CA GLU A 164 -18.27 -18.05 2.02
C GLU A 164 -18.77 -17.71 0.61
N THR A 165 -20.02 -18.11 0.30
CA THR A 165 -20.65 -17.74 -0.97
C THR A 165 -20.89 -16.22 -1.05
N ALA A 166 -21.29 -15.60 0.05
CA ALA A 166 -21.47 -14.14 0.15
C ALA A 166 -20.17 -13.38 -0.11
N LYS A 167 -19.10 -13.73 0.62
CA LYS A 167 -17.75 -13.19 0.44
C LYS A 167 -17.30 -13.24 -1.02
N VAL A 168 -17.34 -14.42 -1.63
CA VAL A 168 -16.89 -14.63 -3.02
C VAL A 168 -17.75 -13.85 -4.03
N ALA A 169 -19.05 -13.73 -3.81
CA ALA A 169 -19.92 -12.93 -4.66
C ALA A 169 -19.64 -11.43 -4.55
N PHE A 170 -19.33 -10.92 -3.35
CA PHE A 170 -18.96 -9.52 -3.15
C PHE A 170 -17.62 -9.19 -3.82
N GLN A 171 -16.62 -10.08 -3.72
CA GLN A 171 -15.35 -9.98 -4.47
C GLN A 171 -15.57 -9.90 -5.98
N LEU A 172 -16.46 -10.74 -6.50
CA LEU A 172 -16.84 -10.72 -7.91
C LEU A 172 -17.46 -9.37 -8.29
N PHE A 173 -18.41 -8.85 -7.50
CA PHE A 173 -19.06 -7.57 -7.79
C PHE A 173 -18.06 -6.41 -7.80
N ALA A 174 -17.14 -6.36 -6.84
CA ALA A 174 -16.08 -5.37 -6.79
C ALA A 174 -15.16 -5.48 -8.02
N SER A 175 -14.71 -6.70 -8.36
CA SER A 175 -13.88 -6.97 -9.55
C SER A 175 -14.55 -6.49 -10.83
N VAL A 176 -15.83 -6.84 -11.04
CA VAL A 176 -16.56 -6.48 -12.26
C VAL A 176 -16.92 -4.99 -12.30
N ALA A 177 -17.08 -4.33 -11.15
CA ALA A 177 -17.29 -2.89 -11.08
C ALA A 177 -16.10 -2.11 -11.65
N THR A 178 -14.87 -2.62 -11.58
CA THR A 178 -13.70 -2.00 -12.24
C THR A 178 -13.82 -1.96 -13.76
N ILE A 179 -14.61 -2.88 -14.34
CA ILE A 179 -14.83 -3.03 -15.79
C ILE A 179 -16.05 -2.22 -16.23
N LEU A 180 -17.16 -2.33 -15.50
CA LEU A 180 -18.42 -1.67 -15.86
C LEU A 180 -18.46 -0.21 -15.42
N LYS A 181 -17.80 0.14 -14.31
CA LYS A 181 -17.77 1.50 -13.73
C LYS A 181 -19.21 2.04 -13.62
N GLU A 182 -19.45 3.26 -14.11
CA GLU A 182 -20.76 3.91 -14.10
C GLU A 182 -21.88 3.14 -14.86
N GLU A 183 -21.54 2.17 -15.71
CA GLU A 183 -22.51 1.39 -16.49
C GLU A 183 -23.09 0.18 -15.73
N MET A 184 -22.70 -0.03 -14.48
CA MET A 184 -23.15 -1.17 -13.67
C MET A 184 -24.65 -1.06 -13.30
N VAL A 185 -25.52 -1.63 -14.13
CA VAL A 185 -26.99 -1.53 -13.96
C VAL A 185 -27.50 -2.21 -12.69
N SER A 186 -26.84 -3.27 -12.22
CA SER A 186 -27.22 -4.04 -11.02
C SER A 186 -26.78 -3.39 -9.69
N LEU A 187 -26.22 -2.18 -9.72
CA LEU A 187 -25.76 -1.48 -8.52
C LEU A 187 -26.80 -1.40 -7.38
N PRO A 188 -28.11 -1.12 -7.60
CA PRO A 188 -29.06 -1.07 -6.49
C PRO A 188 -29.19 -2.40 -5.72
N GLU A 189 -29.27 -3.52 -6.44
CA GLU A 189 -29.41 -4.86 -5.85
C GLU A 189 -28.14 -5.27 -5.09
N ILE A 190 -26.97 -4.96 -5.65
CA ILE A 190 -25.67 -5.26 -5.03
C ILE A 190 -25.47 -4.45 -3.76
N VAL A 191 -25.76 -3.15 -3.79
CA VAL A 191 -25.65 -2.29 -2.59
C VAL A 191 -26.60 -2.76 -1.50
N GLU A 192 -27.82 -3.16 -1.84
CA GLU A 192 -28.78 -3.69 -0.85
C GLU A 192 -28.22 -4.93 -0.13
N LEU A 193 -27.62 -5.86 -0.88
CA LEU A 193 -26.99 -7.06 -0.33
C LEU A 193 -25.77 -6.73 0.55
N LEU A 194 -24.88 -5.85 0.09
CA LEU A 194 -23.70 -5.43 0.84
C LEU A 194 -24.09 -4.73 2.16
N VAL A 195 -25.07 -3.81 2.11
CA VAL A 195 -25.55 -3.11 3.30
C VAL A 195 -26.23 -4.07 4.28
N ALA A 196 -26.95 -5.08 3.78
CA ALA A 196 -27.57 -6.09 4.63
C ALA A 196 -26.51 -6.94 5.35
N SER A 197 -25.45 -7.35 4.66
CA SER A 197 -24.32 -8.09 5.24
C SER A 197 -23.56 -7.25 6.29
N ILE A 198 -23.24 -5.99 5.96
CA ILE A 198 -22.58 -5.06 6.89
C ILE A 198 -23.39 -4.84 8.17
N GLY A 199 -24.72 -4.80 8.05
CA GLY A 199 -25.64 -4.52 9.15
C GLY A 199 -26.14 -5.75 9.93
N ASN A 200 -25.71 -6.96 9.57
CA ASN A 200 -25.99 -8.15 10.37
C ASN A 200 -25.00 -8.21 11.53
N ASP A 201 -25.42 -8.57 12.75
CA ASP A 201 -24.56 -8.70 13.93
C ASP A 201 -24.50 -10.16 14.44
N ASP A 202 -24.86 -11.13 13.59
CA ASP A 202 -24.91 -12.56 13.90
C ASP A 202 -23.51 -13.23 13.96
N GLU A 203 -22.44 -12.49 13.69
CA GLU A 203 -21.05 -12.97 13.71
C GLU A 203 -20.42 -13.05 15.09
N TYR A 204 -21.05 -12.48 16.14
CA TYR A 204 -20.50 -12.58 17.48
C TYR A 204 -21.55 -12.77 18.57
N VAL A 205 -21.13 -13.38 19.68
CA VAL A 205 -21.93 -13.51 20.90
C VAL A 205 -21.12 -13.01 22.10
N ALA A 206 -21.71 -12.13 22.90
CA ALA A 206 -21.11 -11.65 24.15
C ALA A 206 -21.16 -12.75 25.22
N ARG A 207 -19.99 -13.08 25.79
CA ARG A 207 -19.88 -13.92 26.99
C ARG A 207 -20.13 -13.07 28.21
N LEU A 208 -21.05 -13.48 29.08
CA LEU A 208 -21.36 -12.76 30.31
C LEU A 208 -20.62 -13.37 31.50
N LYS A 209 -20.12 -12.53 32.41
CA LYS A 209 -19.52 -12.93 33.68
C LYS A 209 -20.52 -13.78 34.45
N GLU A 210 -20.15 -15.01 34.80
CA GLU A 210 -20.99 -15.84 35.65
C GLU A 210 -21.09 -15.22 37.06
N GLU A 211 -22.30 -14.89 37.52
CA GLU A 211 -22.53 -14.68 38.96
C GLU A 211 -22.22 -16.01 39.66
N GLU A 212 -21.24 -16.03 40.58
CA GLU A 212 -20.96 -17.18 41.44
C GLU A 212 -22.26 -17.68 42.12
N GLY A 213 -22.92 -18.71 41.54
CA GLY A 213 -23.98 -19.44 42.23
C GLY A 213 -25.27 -19.81 41.49
N LEU A 214 -25.30 -20.01 40.17
CA LEU A 214 -26.41 -20.74 39.53
C LEU A 214 -25.93 -21.79 38.51
N ASP A 215 -25.90 -23.05 38.96
CA ASP A 215 -25.90 -24.25 38.13
C ASP A 215 -27.07 -24.18 37.12
N VAL A 216 -26.79 -23.79 35.88
CA VAL A 216 -27.70 -24.06 34.75
C VAL A 216 -27.21 -25.32 34.07
N PHE A 217 -27.89 -26.42 34.42
CA PHE A 217 -27.86 -27.72 33.76
C PHE A 217 -27.81 -27.59 32.23
N VAL A 218 -26.64 -27.80 31.64
CA VAL A 218 -26.54 -28.39 30.30
C VAL A 218 -26.47 -29.89 30.53
N GLY A 219 -27.52 -30.60 30.11
CA GLY A 219 -27.71 -32.01 30.41
C GLY A 219 -26.68 -32.89 29.71
N ASP A 220 -25.74 -33.42 30.49
CA ASP A 220 -25.03 -34.67 30.21
C ASP A 220 -25.92 -35.86 30.62
N GLU A 221 -26.38 -36.65 29.65
CA GLU A 221 -26.61 -38.10 29.77
C GLU A 221 -26.49 -38.71 28.36
N ASP A 222 -25.29 -39.15 27.96
CA ASP A 222 -24.90 -40.58 28.03
C ASP A 222 -23.68 -40.91 27.13
N GLU A 223 -22.64 -41.40 27.79
CA GLU A 223 -21.44 -42.04 27.24
C GLU A 223 -21.78 -43.38 26.54
N ASP A 224 -21.20 -43.65 25.36
CA ASP A 224 -20.49 -44.93 25.15
C ASP A 224 -19.56 -44.92 23.90
N ASN A 225 -18.26 -44.97 24.19
CA ASN A 225 -17.08 -45.38 23.42
C ASN A 225 -17.22 -45.85 21.95
N ASN A 226 -16.44 -45.24 21.04
CA ASN A 226 -15.21 -45.83 20.49
C ASN A 226 -14.45 -44.86 19.56
N GLU A 227 -13.17 -44.72 19.89
CA GLU A 227 -11.94 -44.31 19.17
C GLU A 227 -12.01 -43.82 17.70
N ASP A 228 -11.16 -42.81 17.44
CA ASP A 228 -10.66 -42.27 16.17
C ASP A 228 -11.49 -41.20 15.44
N LYS A 229 -11.33 -39.93 15.86
CA LYS A 229 -11.38 -38.77 14.96
C LYS A 229 -10.17 -37.86 15.21
N GLU A 230 -9.29 -37.76 14.21
CA GLU A 230 -8.30 -36.69 14.06
C GLU A 230 -9.00 -35.32 14.00
N PRO A 231 -8.32 -34.22 14.39
CA PRO A 231 -8.92 -32.89 14.47
C PRO A 231 -9.24 -32.39 13.06
N GLY A 232 -10.50 -32.02 12.84
CA GLY A 232 -10.93 -31.21 11.71
C GLY A 232 -11.06 -29.78 12.20
N ASP A 233 -10.40 -28.88 11.49
CA ASP A 233 -10.25 -27.46 11.79
C ASP A 233 -11.60 -26.74 11.80
N GLU A 234 -12.10 -26.44 13.00
CA GLU A 234 -12.93 -25.27 13.30
C GLU A 234 -12.26 -24.65 14.53
N GLU A 235 -11.26 -23.79 14.29
CA GLU A 235 -10.64 -23.01 15.36
C GLU A 235 -11.65 -21.92 15.77
N ASP A 236 -12.44 -22.19 16.81
CA ASP A 236 -13.07 -21.14 17.59
C ASP A 236 -11.93 -20.26 18.16
N ILE A 237 -11.69 -19.10 17.55
CA ILE A 237 -10.64 -18.18 17.99
C ILE A 237 -11.13 -17.44 19.23
N ASP A 238 -10.61 -17.83 20.39
CA ASP A 238 -10.88 -17.18 21.67
C ASP A 238 -10.01 -15.90 21.78
N PHE A 239 -10.59 -14.74 21.47
CA PHE A 239 -9.95 -13.45 21.76
C PHE A 239 -10.26 -13.05 23.21
N ASP A 240 -9.28 -13.25 24.10
CA ASP A 240 -9.30 -12.73 25.46
C ASP A 240 -8.87 -11.24 25.44
N GLU A 241 -9.76 -10.36 24.97
CA GLU A 241 -9.57 -8.92 25.16
C GLU A 241 -9.77 -8.58 26.64
N THR A 242 -8.66 -8.51 27.39
CA THR A 242 -8.64 -8.03 28.77
C THR A 242 -9.06 -6.55 28.84
N ARG A 243 -10.38 -6.32 28.92
CA ARG A 243 -10.94 -4.99 29.20
C ARG A 243 -10.50 -4.50 30.59
N SER A 244 -10.03 -3.26 30.63
CA SER A 244 -9.73 -2.55 31.88
C SER A 244 -10.98 -2.47 32.78
N GLU A 245 -10.81 -2.74 34.08
CA GLU A 245 -11.81 -2.81 35.17
C GLU A 245 -12.59 -1.51 35.48
N GLU A 246 -12.81 -0.63 34.50
CA GLU A 246 -13.53 0.64 34.71
C GLU A 246 -14.72 0.81 33.77
N GLU A 247 -15.61 -0.18 33.72
CA GLU A 247 -17.03 -0.03 33.36
C GLU A 247 -17.78 -1.28 33.86
N ASP A 248 -18.94 -1.10 34.51
CA ASP A 248 -19.89 -2.17 34.89
C ASP A 248 -20.43 -2.86 33.62
N ASP A 249 -19.58 -3.56 32.87
CA ASP A 249 -20.00 -4.46 31.82
C ASP A 249 -19.95 -5.89 32.36
N ASP A 250 -21.14 -6.50 32.42
CA ASP A 250 -21.34 -7.92 32.69
C ASP A 250 -20.73 -8.79 31.57
N VAL A 251 -20.09 -8.21 30.55
CA VAL A 251 -19.44 -8.90 29.43
C VAL A 251 -17.97 -9.22 29.77
N GLU A 252 -17.62 -10.50 29.72
CA GLU A 252 -16.27 -11.04 29.93
C GLU A 252 -15.46 -11.10 28.62
N GLY A 253 -16.12 -11.28 27.48
CA GLY A 253 -15.46 -11.28 26.17
C GLY A 253 -16.44 -11.61 25.03
N TYR A 254 -15.92 -11.83 23.82
CA TYR A 254 -16.72 -12.16 22.64
C TYR A 254 -16.25 -13.46 22.00
N THR A 255 -17.19 -14.27 21.50
CA THR A 255 -16.90 -15.40 20.62
C THR A 255 -17.35 -15.04 19.21
N TYR A 256 -16.52 -15.33 18.22
CA TYR A 256 -16.74 -14.92 16.83
C TYR A 256 -16.92 -16.11 15.88
N ASP A 257 -17.83 -15.96 14.92
CA ASP A 257 -17.89 -16.78 13.71
C ASP A 257 -16.98 -16.14 12.65
N CYS A 258 -15.78 -16.71 12.46
CA CYS A 258 -14.78 -16.19 11.54
C CYS A 258 -15.31 -16.07 10.10
N SER A 259 -16.18 -16.99 9.66
CA SER A 259 -16.71 -16.98 8.30
C SER A 259 -17.62 -15.77 8.04
N LYS A 260 -18.40 -15.36 9.04
CA LYS A 260 -19.26 -14.18 8.97
C LYS A 260 -18.49 -12.88 9.17
N LEU A 261 -17.41 -12.91 9.97
CA LEU A 261 -16.47 -11.78 10.05
C LEU A 261 -15.82 -11.52 8.69
N ASP A 262 -15.31 -12.57 8.02
CA ASP A 262 -14.71 -12.48 6.69
C ASP A 262 -15.71 -11.95 5.65
N GLU A 263 -16.96 -12.42 5.68
CA GLU A 263 -18.03 -11.89 4.83
C GLU A 263 -18.23 -10.40 5.05
N LYS A 264 -18.34 -9.96 6.31
CA LYS A 264 -18.57 -8.55 6.66
C LYS A 264 -17.39 -7.67 6.24
N GLU A 265 -16.15 -8.12 6.46
CA GLU A 265 -14.95 -7.41 6.03
C GLU A 265 -14.93 -7.24 4.51
N GLU A 266 -15.22 -8.31 3.77
CA GLU A 266 -15.31 -8.26 2.31
C GLU A 266 -16.47 -7.36 1.83
N ALA A 267 -17.59 -7.33 2.54
CA ALA A 267 -18.69 -6.43 2.20
C ALA A 267 -18.28 -4.94 2.35
N LEU A 268 -17.52 -4.60 3.39
CA LEU A 268 -16.93 -3.26 3.57
C LEU A 268 -15.99 -2.92 2.41
N ASP A 269 -15.08 -3.84 2.07
CA ASP A 269 -14.11 -3.68 0.98
C ASP A 269 -14.78 -3.54 -0.39
N ALA A 270 -15.83 -4.32 -0.66
CA ALA A 270 -16.60 -4.24 -1.88
C ALA A 270 -17.36 -2.90 -1.98
N VAL A 271 -17.97 -2.40 -0.91
CA VAL A 271 -18.58 -1.05 -0.89
C VAL A 271 -17.53 0.02 -1.21
N ARG A 272 -16.36 -0.07 -0.56
CA ARG A 272 -15.24 0.85 -0.75
C ARG A 272 -14.78 0.89 -2.22
N GLU A 273 -14.51 -0.26 -2.82
CA GLU A 273 -14.02 -0.37 -4.21
C GLU A 273 -15.10 0.04 -5.22
N ILE A 274 -16.34 -0.44 -5.04
CA ILE A 274 -17.46 -0.11 -5.94
C ILE A 274 -17.73 1.39 -5.93
N ALA A 275 -17.76 2.05 -4.76
CA ALA A 275 -17.95 3.49 -4.69
C ALA A 275 -16.84 4.26 -5.42
N LYS A 276 -15.59 3.78 -5.32
CA LYS A 276 -14.43 4.38 -6.00
C LYS A 276 -14.53 4.31 -7.52
N VAL A 277 -14.89 3.15 -8.08
CA VAL A 277 -14.89 2.93 -9.53
C VAL A 277 -16.18 3.40 -10.22
N THR A 278 -17.30 3.44 -9.50
CA THR A 278 -18.59 3.91 -10.03
C THR A 278 -18.80 5.42 -9.83
N GLY A 279 -18.00 6.07 -8.97
CA GLY A 279 -18.01 7.52 -8.78
C GLY A 279 -19.40 8.08 -8.50
N ASN A 280 -19.85 9.03 -9.32
CA ASN A 280 -21.13 9.73 -9.10
C ASN A 280 -22.36 8.81 -9.18
N ALA A 281 -22.27 7.66 -9.86
CA ALA A 281 -23.37 6.69 -9.93
C ALA A 281 -23.71 6.09 -8.55
N PHE A 282 -22.75 6.08 -7.62
CA PHE A 282 -22.92 5.60 -6.25
C PHE A 282 -23.67 6.58 -5.35
N ASN A 283 -23.75 7.87 -5.70
CA ASN A 283 -24.24 8.92 -4.80
C ASN A 283 -25.67 8.72 -4.29
N GLN A 284 -26.52 8.04 -5.05
CA GLN A 284 -27.89 7.71 -4.63
C GLN A 284 -27.94 6.66 -3.49
N TYR A 285 -26.88 5.87 -3.33
CA TYR A 285 -26.72 4.84 -2.31
C TYR A 285 -25.85 5.30 -1.13
N LEU A 286 -25.10 6.39 -1.32
CA LEU A 286 -24.12 6.89 -0.35
C LEU A 286 -24.68 6.98 1.06
N GLN A 287 -25.86 7.56 1.27
CA GLN A 287 -26.43 7.71 2.62
C GLN A 287 -26.65 6.35 3.30
N THR A 288 -27.27 5.40 2.60
CA THR A 288 -27.59 4.08 3.16
C THR A 288 -26.33 3.29 3.45
N SER A 289 -25.35 3.30 2.54
CA SER A 289 -24.05 2.64 2.76
C SER A 289 -23.27 3.31 3.89
N PHE A 290 -23.21 4.65 3.91
CA PHE A 290 -22.51 5.40 4.95
C PHE A 290 -23.10 5.13 6.33
N ASP A 291 -24.42 5.12 6.48
CA ASP A 291 -25.08 4.85 7.76
C ASP A 291 -24.83 3.41 8.26
N ALA A 292 -24.77 2.44 7.35
CA ALA A 292 -24.46 1.05 7.70
C ALA A 292 -23.01 0.90 8.16
N VAL A 293 -22.05 1.41 7.37
CA VAL A 293 -20.62 1.38 7.69
C VAL A 293 -20.31 2.19 8.95
N TYR A 294 -20.99 3.31 9.19
CA TYR A 294 -20.75 4.11 10.39
C TYR A 294 -21.05 3.35 11.68
N ARG A 295 -22.04 2.45 11.67
CA ARG A 295 -22.38 1.63 12.85
C ARG A 295 -21.28 0.65 13.20
N THR A 296 -20.60 0.10 12.20
CA THR A 296 -19.54 -0.90 12.41
C THR A 296 -18.26 -0.31 13.00
N LEU A 297 -18.14 1.02 13.11
CA LEU A 297 -17.10 1.68 13.91
C LEU A 297 -17.15 1.35 15.41
N TYR A 298 -18.27 0.82 15.90
CA TYR A 298 -18.47 0.41 17.29
C TYR A 298 -18.41 -1.11 17.48
N HIS A 299 -18.04 -1.84 16.44
CA HIS A 299 -17.98 -3.30 16.44
C HIS A 299 -16.89 -3.81 17.41
N PRO A 300 -17.10 -4.93 18.14
CA PRO A 300 -16.11 -5.50 19.06
C PRO A 300 -14.79 -5.89 18.38
N HIS A 301 -14.86 -6.51 17.20
CA HIS A 301 -13.69 -6.89 16.42
C HIS A 301 -12.98 -5.69 15.78
N GLU A 302 -11.66 -5.57 16.01
CA GLU A 302 -10.84 -4.47 15.51
C GLU A 302 -10.73 -4.42 13.98
N GLY A 303 -10.69 -5.57 13.30
CA GLY A 303 -10.61 -5.63 11.83
C GLY A 303 -11.82 -4.97 11.16
N ILE A 304 -13.02 -5.17 11.73
CA ILE A 304 -14.25 -4.56 11.24
C ILE A 304 -14.25 -3.05 11.47
N ARG A 305 -13.76 -2.58 12.63
CA ARG A 305 -13.61 -1.14 12.91
C ARG A 305 -12.61 -0.50 11.93
N GLY A 306 -11.49 -1.17 11.66
CA GLY A 306 -10.47 -0.73 10.69
C GLY A 306 -11.02 -0.65 9.26
N GLY A 307 -11.69 -1.70 8.79
CA GLY A 307 -12.33 -1.73 7.46
C GLY A 307 -13.43 -0.66 7.31
N ALA A 308 -14.16 -0.36 8.37
CA ALA A 308 -15.16 0.70 8.39
C ALA A 308 -14.54 2.10 8.26
N VAL A 309 -13.40 2.36 8.93
CA VAL A 309 -12.63 3.60 8.77
C VAL A 309 -12.20 3.79 7.31
N ASP A 310 -11.56 2.77 6.72
CA ASP A 310 -11.08 2.82 5.33
C ASP A 310 -12.25 3.08 4.36
N THR A 311 -13.38 2.43 4.60
CA THR A 311 -14.59 2.57 3.77
C THR A 311 -15.19 3.96 3.87
N LEU A 312 -15.38 4.52 5.07
CA LEU A 312 -15.92 5.87 5.25
C LEU A 312 -15.01 6.95 4.66
N VAL A 313 -13.70 6.80 4.80
CA VAL A 313 -12.73 7.71 4.19
C VAL A 313 -12.85 7.67 2.67
N GLN A 314 -12.88 6.49 2.06
CA GLN A 314 -13.05 6.37 0.61
C GLN A 314 -14.40 6.95 0.15
N LEU A 315 -15.49 6.70 0.89
CA LEU A 315 -16.80 7.29 0.59
C LEU A 315 -16.78 8.82 0.61
N CYS A 316 -15.86 9.44 1.37
CA CYS A 316 -15.60 10.88 1.30
C CYS A 316 -14.74 11.25 0.08
N THR A 317 -13.60 10.58 -0.14
CA THR A 317 -12.62 11.00 -1.16
C THR A 317 -13.14 10.85 -2.59
N VAL A 318 -14.11 9.96 -2.83
CA VAL A 318 -14.76 9.81 -4.15
C VAL A 318 -15.75 10.94 -4.47
N GLN A 319 -16.11 11.77 -3.48
CA GLN A 319 -17.08 12.85 -3.68
C GLN A 319 -16.46 14.04 -4.37
N THR A 320 -17.22 14.61 -5.32
CA THR A 320 -16.86 15.91 -5.90
C THR A 320 -17.04 17.03 -4.87
N PRO A 321 -16.24 18.11 -4.93
CA PRO A 321 -16.40 19.25 -4.03
C PRO A 321 -17.82 19.81 -4.03
N GLY A 322 -18.49 19.78 -2.88
CA GLY A 322 -19.86 20.23 -2.75
C GLY A 322 -20.48 19.94 -1.37
N PRO A 323 -21.78 20.24 -1.20
CA PRO A 323 -22.46 20.09 0.09
C PRO A 323 -22.47 18.67 0.65
N LEU A 324 -22.42 17.67 -0.23
CA LEU A 324 -22.39 16.26 0.17
C LEU A 324 -21.04 15.92 0.83
N LEU A 325 -19.93 16.25 0.16
CA LEU A 325 -18.58 16.10 0.72
C LEU A 325 -18.44 16.82 2.06
N ILE A 326 -18.93 18.06 2.17
CA ILE A 326 -18.87 18.83 3.42
C ILE A 326 -19.56 18.06 4.56
N LYS A 327 -20.78 17.56 4.33
CA LYS A 327 -21.50 16.75 5.33
C LYS A 327 -20.76 15.49 5.73
N CYS A 328 -20.17 14.78 4.76
CA CYS A 328 -19.38 13.59 5.06
C CYS A 328 -18.16 13.95 5.91
N LEU A 329 -17.41 15.00 5.56
CA LEU A 329 -16.26 15.46 6.32
C LEU A 329 -16.62 15.94 7.74
N ASP A 330 -17.74 16.65 7.89
CA ASP A 330 -18.26 17.11 9.19
C ASP A 330 -18.57 15.94 10.15
N ILE A 331 -18.71 14.72 9.62
CA ILE A 331 -18.90 13.49 10.40
C ILE A 331 -17.58 12.73 10.55
N VAL A 332 -16.88 12.47 9.44
CA VAL A 332 -15.70 11.59 9.41
C VAL A 332 -14.52 12.22 10.13
N VAL A 333 -14.21 13.50 9.89
CA VAL A 333 -13.02 14.13 10.50
C VAL A 333 -13.09 14.13 12.03
N PRO A 334 -14.20 14.55 12.68
CA PRO A 334 -14.33 14.42 14.13
C PRO A 334 -14.32 12.97 14.62
N LYS A 335 -14.88 12.03 13.85
CA LYS A 335 -14.91 10.62 14.24
C LYS A 335 -13.52 9.98 14.19
N LEU A 336 -12.70 10.29 13.19
CA LEU A 336 -11.29 9.87 13.16
C LEU A 336 -10.53 10.41 14.37
N ARG A 337 -10.79 11.66 14.77
CA ARG A 337 -10.21 12.24 16.00
C ARG A 337 -10.60 11.46 17.24
N GLU A 338 -11.88 11.12 17.37
CA GLU A 338 -12.39 10.31 18.47
C GLU A 338 -11.68 8.95 18.52
N ILE A 339 -11.68 8.21 17.41
CA ILE A 339 -11.03 6.89 17.27
C ILE A 339 -9.55 6.95 17.66
N ILE A 340 -8.79 7.90 17.10
CA ILE A 340 -7.37 8.08 17.45
C ILE A 340 -7.17 8.32 18.95
N SER A 341 -8.12 8.99 19.60
CA SER A 341 -8.02 9.30 21.02
C SER A 341 -8.41 8.13 21.92
N THR A 342 -9.46 7.38 21.55
CA THR A 342 -10.19 6.50 22.47
C THR A 342 -10.14 5.02 22.12
N ASP A 343 -9.82 4.63 20.89
CA ASP A 343 -9.70 3.21 20.54
C ASP A 343 -8.50 2.58 21.28
N GLU A 344 -8.66 1.31 21.65
CA GLU A 344 -7.66 0.52 22.37
C GLU A 344 -6.72 -0.20 21.39
N SER A 345 -7.20 -0.49 20.18
CA SER A 345 -6.42 -1.15 19.14
C SER A 345 -5.49 -0.17 18.46
N LYS A 346 -4.19 -0.51 18.41
CA LYS A 346 -3.20 0.24 17.64
C LYS A 346 -3.48 0.16 16.14
N ASP A 347 -3.95 -0.99 15.66
CA ASP A 347 -4.29 -1.20 14.25
C ASP A 347 -5.43 -0.26 13.80
N VAL A 348 -6.47 -0.09 14.62
CA VAL A 348 -7.56 0.86 14.32
C VAL A 348 -7.07 2.31 14.34
N VAL A 349 -6.18 2.67 15.28
CA VAL A 349 -5.58 4.02 15.33
C VAL A 349 -4.71 4.28 14.10
N ILE A 350 -3.93 3.29 13.64
CA ILE A 350 -3.12 3.37 12.41
C ILE A 350 -4.03 3.61 11.20
N LYS A 351 -5.13 2.86 11.07
CA LYS A 351 -6.15 3.07 10.02
C LYS A 351 -6.74 4.47 10.06
N ALA A 352 -7.05 5.00 11.24
CA ALA A 352 -7.58 6.37 11.37
C ALA A 352 -6.56 7.46 11.00
N LEU A 353 -5.27 7.27 11.32
CA LEU A 353 -4.19 8.16 10.90
C LEU A 353 -3.99 8.12 9.38
N ALA A 354 -3.99 6.92 8.78
CA ALA A 354 -4.00 6.75 7.33
C ALA A 354 -5.22 7.43 6.70
N GLY A 355 -6.38 7.35 7.35
CA GLY A 355 -7.59 8.06 6.95
C GLY A 355 -7.39 9.58 6.84
N TYR A 356 -6.70 10.21 7.80
CA TYR A 356 -6.34 11.62 7.68
C TYR A 356 -5.38 11.90 6.53
N ARG A 357 -4.34 11.07 6.37
CA ARG A 357 -3.38 11.21 5.26
C ARG A 357 -4.10 11.17 3.91
N ASP A 358 -5.04 10.24 3.75
CA ASP A 358 -5.76 10.02 2.49
C ASP A 358 -6.76 11.16 2.22
N LEU A 359 -7.53 11.58 3.24
CA LEU A 359 -8.40 12.76 3.12
C LEU A 359 -7.62 14.02 2.71
N LEU A 360 -6.47 14.28 3.36
CA LEU A 360 -5.63 15.44 3.06
C LEU A 360 -4.97 15.35 1.68
N SER A 361 -4.55 14.16 1.27
CA SER A 361 -3.88 13.95 -0.02
C SER A 361 -4.83 14.07 -1.20
N ASP A 362 -6.04 13.49 -1.07
CA ASP A 362 -7.02 13.44 -2.16
C ASP A 362 -7.87 14.70 -2.24
N LEU A 363 -8.23 15.31 -1.10
CA LEU A 363 -9.15 16.45 -1.03
C LEU A 363 -8.43 17.79 -0.79
N GLY A 364 -7.16 17.76 -0.38
CA GLY A 364 -6.35 18.96 -0.14
C GLY A 364 -7.02 19.92 0.86
N PRO A 365 -7.13 21.22 0.54
CA PRO A 365 -7.73 22.20 1.45
C PRO A 365 -9.16 21.90 1.88
N ALA A 366 -9.93 21.12 1.10
CA ALA A 366 -11.31 20.81 1.44
C ALA A 366 -11.42 19.91 2.69
N ALA A 367 -10.44 19.03 2.94
CA ALA A 367 -10.42 18.14 4.11
C ALA A 367 -10.44 18.91 5.45
N VAL A 368 -9.84 20.10 5.47
CA VAL A 368 -9.62 20.92 6.67
C VAL A 368 -10.39 22.25 6.65
N ALA A 369 -11.31 22.42 5.71
CA ALA A 369 -12.10 23.64 5.58
C ALA A 369 -13.25 23.75 6.59
N GLY A 370 -13.70 22.63 7.15
CA GLY A 370 -14.78 22.57 8.15
C GLY A 370 -14.35 23.12 9.50
N GLU A 371 -15.32 23.58 10.28
CA GLU A 371 -15.07 24.14 11.61
C GLU A 371 -14.46 23.08 12.53
N GLY A 372 -13.27 23.34 13.06
CA GLY A 372 -12.57 22.42 13.96
C GLY A 372 -11.81 21.27 13.27
N HIS A 373 -11.84 21.17 11.93
CA HIS A 373 -11.23 20.04 11.23
C HIS A 373 -9.70 20.08 11.31
N LEU A 374 -9.10 21.25 11.11
CA LEU A 374 -7.65 21.41 11.26
C LEU A 374 -7.21 21.14 12.69
N GLU A 375 -7.99 21.62 13.67
CA GLU A 375 -7.74 21.38 15.09
C GLU A 375 -7.85 19.90 15.44
N ALA A 376 -8.80 19.17 14.84
CA ALA A 376 -8.94 17.72 15.00
C ALA A 376 -7.68 16.99 14.54
N VAL A 377 -7.19 17.28 13.32
CA VAL A 377 -5.94 16.70 12.80
C VAL A 377 -4.77 17.08 13.71
N HIS A 378 -4.57 18.37 13.99
CA HIS A 378 -3.46 18.84 14.81
C HIS A 378 -3.44 18.19 16.20
N ASN A 379 -4.59 18.12 16.88
CA ASN A 379 -4.68 17.55 18.23
C ASN A 379 -4.44 16.03 18.22
N SER A 380 -4.93 15.31 17.21
CA SER A 380 -4.62 13.89 17.02
C SER A 380 -3.11 13.66 16.89
N LEU A 381 -2.44 14.39 15.99
CA LEU A 381 -1.00 14.27 15.79
C LEU A 381 -0.24 14.59 17.08
N ARG A 382 -0.64 15.66 17.77
CA ARG A 382 -0.04 16.02 19.06
C ARG A 382 -0.21 14.91 20.08
N GLU A 383 -1.37 14.27 20.18
CA GLU A 383 -1.60 13.22 21.17
C GLU A 383 -0.79 11.96 20.89
N VAL A 384 -0.79 11.50 19.64
CA VAL A 384 0.00 10.34 19.21
C VAL A 384 1.49 10.57 19.44
N LEU A 385 2.03 11.71 18.98
CA LEU A 385 3.44 12.05 19.15
C LEU A 385 3.86 12.22 20.62
N ASN A 386 2.90 12.43 21.53
CA ASN A 386 3.15 12.56 22.96
C ASN A 386 2.81 11.29 23.77
N LYS A 387 2.47 10.16 23.13
CA LYS A 387 2.02 8.92 23.79
C LYS A 387 0.80 9.13 24.68
N LYS A 388 -0.24 9.79 24.15
CA LYS A 388 -1.42 10.19 24.94
C LYS A 388 -2.71 9.47 24.55
N THR A 389 -2.74 8.69 23.48
CA THR A 389 -3.94 7.94 23.08
C THR A 389 -4.20 6.78 24.03
N LYS A 390 -5.41 6.18 23.99
CA LYS A 390 -5.73 4.99 24.78
C LYS A 390 -4.92 3.78 24.30
N ALA A 391 -4.87 3.52 22.99
CA ALA A 391 -4.07 2.45 22.38
C ALA A 391 -2.57 2.45 22.77
N GLN A 392 -1.96 3.62 23.01
CA GLN A 392 -0.55 3.72 23.45
C GLN A 392 -0.36 3.54 24.97
N ARG A 393 -1.45 3.44 25.73
CA ARG A 393 -1.45 3.22 27.19
C ARG A 393 -1.90 1.81 27.56
N THR A 394 -2.69 1.18 26.71
CA THR A 394 -2.99 -0.25 26.79
C THR A 394 -1.73 -1.00 26.42
N SER A 395 -1.18 -1.78 27.36
CA SER A 395 -0.03 -2.66 27.14
C SER A 395 -0.49 -4.11 27.31
N VAL A 396 -0.17 -4.96 26.34
CA VAL A 396 -0.39 -6.41 26.46
C VAL A 396 0.84 -7.02 27.15
N GLU A 397 0.65 -7.73 28.26
CA GLU A 397 1.76 -8.23 29.11
C GLU A 397 2.57 -9.36 28.44
N ASP A 398 2.01 -10.06 27.44
CA ASP A 398 2.56 -11.30 26.91
C ASP A 398 3.28 -11.18 25.53
N GLU A 399 3.28 -10.01 24.89
CA GLU A 399 3.81 -9.80 23.51
C GLU A 399 4.66 -8.51 23.36
N GLU A 400 5.67 -8.32 24.20
CA GLU A 400 6.46 -7.07 24.28
C GLU A 400 7.12 -6.63 22.94
N GLU A 401 7.54 -7.57 22.07
CA GLU A 401 8.25 -7.24 20.81
C GLU A 401 7.27 -6.77 19.71
N GLU A 402 6.18 -7.50 19.47
CA GLU A 402 5.14 -7.12 18.49
C GLU A 402 4.48 -5.80 18.89
N GLU A 403 4.22 -5.62 20.18
CA GLU A 403 3.66 -4.39 20.73
C GLU A 403 4.59 -3.17 20.50
N ALA A 404 5.90 -3.37 20.62
CA ALA A 404 6.88 -2.32 20.34
C ALA A 404 6.92 -1.95 18.84
N GLU A 405 6.77 -2.92 17.94
CA GLU A 405 6.67 -2.68 16.49
C GLU A 405 5.40 -1.88 16.16
N LYS A 406 4.24 -2.29 16.69
CA LYS A 406 2.97 -1.56 16.50
C LYS A 406 3.02 -0.15 17.06
N GLU A 407 3.69 0.07 18.20
CA GLU A 407 3.91 1.42 18.75
C GLU A 407 4.72 2.31 17.80
N VAL A 408 5.74 1.76 17.13
CA VAL A 408 6.49 2.49 16.10
C VAL A 408 5.56 2.84 14.93
N GLN A 409 4.76 1.89 14.44
CA GLN A 409 3.82 2.11 13.34
C GLN A 409 2.78 3.20 13.64
N VAL A 410 2.27 3.28 14.88
CA VAL A 410 1.36 4.37 15.31
C VAL A 410 2.04 5.75 15.19
N ILE A 411 3.31 5.85 15.57
CA ILE A 411 4.09 7.10 15.45
C ILE A 411 4.37 7.40 13.98
N GLU A 412 4.68 6.38 13.19
CA GLU A 412 4.90 6.50 11.74
C GLU A 412 3.66 7.02 11.04
N GLY A 413 2.49 6.43 11.33
CA GLY A 413 1.20 6.89 10.83
C GLY A 413 0.97 8.39 11.09
N ALA A 414 1.31 8.89 12.28
CA ALA A 414 1.21 10.33 12.58
C ALA A 414 2.23 11.19 11.80
N GLY A 415 3.43 10.69 11.58
CA GLY A 415 4.43 11.36 10.75
C GLY A 415 3.99 11.46 9.28
N GLU A 416 3.39 10.41 8.73
CA GLU A 416 2.89 10.36 7.35
C GLU A 416 1.74 11.33 7.06
N VAL A 417 0.98 11.76 8.08
CA VAL A 417 -0.04 12.80 7.92
C VAL A 417 0.60 14.17 7.62
N LEU A 418 1.81 14.44 8.11
CA LEU A 418 2.43 15.78 8.04
C LEU A 418 2.70 16.24 6.60
N PRO A 419 3.30 15.43 5.70
CA PRO A 419 3.46 15.80 4.29
C PRO A 419 2.14 16.12 3.59
N ALA A 420 1.08 15.35 3.87
CA ALA A 420 -0.25 15.59 3.32
C ALA A 420 -0.84 16.90 3.85
N LEU A 421 -0.71 17.15 5.17
CA LEU A 421 -1.15 18.37 5.82
C LEU A 421 -0.47 19.61 5.24
N ILE A 422 0.85 19.57 5.03
CA ILE A 422 1.64 20.66 4.43
C ILE A 422 1.10 21.05 3.05
N LYS A 423 0.70 20.05 2.24
CA LYS A 423 0.12 20.29 0.91
C LYS A 423 -1.31 20.83 0.99
N ALA A 424 -2.05 20.48 2.05
CA ALA A 424 -3.46 20.83 2.21
C ALA A 424 -3.69 22.24 2.80
N VAL A 425 -2.73 22.82 3.53
CA VAL A 425 -2.91 24.13 4.20
C VAL A 425 -1.95 25.21 3.69
N PRO A 426 -2.30 26.50 3.80
CA PRO A 426 -1.35 27.59 3.57
C PRO A 426 -0.12 27.50 4.49
N SER A 427 1.05 27.92 4.00
CA SER A 427 2.30 27.89 4.78
C SER A 427 2.21 28.63 6.11
N SER A 428 1.50 29.76 6.17
CA SER A 428 1.22 30.48 7.42
C SER A 428 0.42 29.67 8.43
N THR A 429 -0.55 28.90 7.95
CA THR A 429 -1.40 28.05 8.80
C THR A 429 -0.58 26.89 9.34
N PHE A 430 0.20 26.21 8.49
CA PHE A 430 1.09 25.15 8.94
C PHE A 430 2.08 25.67 10.00
N ALA A 431 2.78 26.76 9.70
CA ALA A 431 3.76 27.36 10.62
C ALA A 431 3.18 27.64 12.03
N SER A 432 1.91 28.06 12.12
CA SER A 432 1.25 28.35 13.40
C SER A 432 1.12 27.13 14.33
N ILE A 433 1.04 25.93 13.77
CA ILE A 433 0.92 24.67 14.52
C ILE A 433 2.26 23.90 14.62
N SER A 434 3.23 24.21 13.76
CA SER A 434 4.48 23.45 13.65
C SER A 434 5.38 23.53 14.88
N HIS A 435 5.34 24.61 15.67
CA HIS A 435 6.16 24.70 16.89
C HIS A 435 5.86 23.56 17.87
N GLU A 436 4.57 23.24 18.09
CA GLU A 436 4.17 22.18 19.01
C GLU A 436 4.48 20.78 18.45
N LEU A 437 4.24 20.57 17.15
CA LEU A 437 4.51 19.30 16.47
C LEU A 437 6.01 18.98 16.41
N LEU A 438 6.84 19.94 15.97
CA LEU A 438 8.30 19.79 15.95
C LEU A 438 8.89 19.61 17.34
N SER A 439 8.33 20.29 18.36
CA SER A 439 8.71 20.07 19.75
C SER A 439 8.39 18.65 20.22
N SER A 440 7.23 18.11 19.84
CA SER A 440 6.82 16.74 20.18
C SER A 440 7.74 15.70 19.52
N LEU A 441 8.03 15.84 18.22
CA LEU A 441 9.01 15.01 17.50
C LEU A 441 10.41 15.09 18.14
N THR A 442 10.88 16.30 18.45
CA THR A 442 12.18 16.51 19.09
C THR A 442 12.24 15.89 20.49
N ALA A 443 11.12 15.90 21.24
CA ALA A 443 11.05 15.26 22.54
C ALA A 443 11.18 13.73 22.43
N ARG A 444 10.62 13.11 21.39
CA ARG A 444 10.80 11.67 21.12
C ARG A 444 12.26 11.31 20.84
N LEU A 445 12.99 12.14 20.09
CA LEU A 445 14.45 12.01 19.90
C LEU A 445 15.29 12.21 21.18
N LYS A 446 14.74 12.78 22.25
CA LYS A 446 15.45 12.94 23.54
C LYS A 446 15.15 11.80 24.51
N ARG A 447 13.89 11.32 24.54
CA ARG A 447 13.51 10.11 25.30
C ARG A 447 14.22 8.86 24.77
N SER A 448 14.61 8.88 23.49
CA SER A 448 15.42 7.87 22.79
C SER A 448 16.79 7.52 23.38
N GLN A 449 17.24 8.21 24.42
CA GLN A 449 18.54 8.00 25.08
C GLN A 449 18.40 7.23 26.39
N LEU A 450 17.18 6.91 26.82
CA LEU A 450 16.87 6.38 28.16
C LEU A 450 16.08 5.06 28.16
N ASP A 451 15.31 4.73 27.11
CA ASP A 451 14.44 3.54 27.05
C ASP A 451 14.78 2.65 25.83
N ASP A 452 14.69 1.32 25.97
CA ASP A 452 15.00 0.28 24.95
C ASP A 452 14.03 0.29 23.73
N GLU A 453 12.95 1.07 23.80
CA GLU A 453 11.94 1.24 22.73
C GLU A 453 12.44 1.97 21.47
N ASN A 454 13.70 2.44 21.44
CA ASN A 454 14.15 3.41 20.45
C ASN A 454 15.20 2.85 19.49
N THR A 455 14.68 2.06 18.56
CA THR A 455 15.40 1.48 17.43
C THR A 455 16.05 2.57 16.56
N GLU A 456 17.09 2.18 15.83
CA GLU A 456 17.71 3.04 14.82
C GLU A 456 16.68 3.53 13.79
N ALA A 457 15.71 2.69 13.45
CA ALA A 457 14.61 2.97 12.54
C ALA A 457 13.75 4.15 13.02
N LEU A 458 13.26 4.14 14.26
CA LEU A 458 12.42 5.22 14.79
C LEU A 458 13.16 6.57 14.80
N LYS A 459 14.46 6.58 15.13
CA LYS A 459 15.28 7.81 15.07
C LYS A 459 15.41 8.31 13.63
N SER A 460 15.66 7.41 12.70
CA SER A 460 15.74 7.73 11.28
C SER A 460 14.44 8.33 10.78
N PHE A 461 13.31 7.69 11.09
CA PHE A 461 11.97 8.15 10.75
C PHE A 461 11.68 9.55 11.28
N ILE A 462 11.91 9.81 12.58
CA ILE A 462 11.62 11.12 13.17
C ILE A 462 12.50 12.22 12.55
N VAL A 463 13.78 11.95 12.30
CA VAL A 463 14.67 12.93 11.62
C VAL A 463 14.18 13.20 10.20
N GLY A 464 13.77 12.17 9.46
CA GLY A 464 13.16 12.29 8.13
C GLY A 464 11.87 13.13 8.16
N THR A 465 10.95 12.81 9.08
CA THR A 465 9.69 13.55 9.28
C THR A 465 9.93 15.03 9.58
N ILE A 466 10.91 15.36 10.44
CA ILE A 466 11.29 16.75 10.71
C ILE A 466 11.81 17.43 9.44
N ALA A 467 12.63 16.74 8.64
CA ALA A 467 13.16 17.27 7.39
C ALA A 467 12.05 17.52 6.36
N GLU A 468 11.06 16.63 6.24
CA GLU A 468 9.90 16.77 5.37
C GLU A 468 8.96 17.91 5.77
N CYS A 469 8.99 18.34 7.05
CA CYS A 469 8.25 19.52 7.48
C CYS A 469 8.84 20.84 6.95
N VAL A 470 10.13 20.87 6.63
CA VAL A 470 10.86 22.11 6.31
C VAL A 470 10.30 22.87 5.10
N PRO A 471 9.96 22.22 3.96
CA PRO A 471 9.36 22.92 2.82
C PRO A 471 8.06 23.66 3.17
N GLY A 472 7.23 23.07 4.04
CA GLY A 472 5.97 23.68 4.50
C GLY A 472 6.15 24.95 5.33
N LEU A 473 7.35 25.14 5.89
CA LEU A 473 7.73 26.28 6.73
C LEU A 473 8.39 27.41 5.96
N SER A 474 8.57 27.29 4.64
CA SER A 474 9.43 28.17 3.86
C SER A 474 9.19 29.68 4.03
N GLU A 475 7.95 30.14 4.21
CA GLU A 475 7.63 31.56 4.43
C GLU A 475 7.97 32.07 5.84
N HIS A 476 8.08 31.18 6.82
CA HIS A 476 8.34 31.49 8.24
C HIS A 476 9.61 30.82 8.77
N ILE A 477 10.45 30.29 7.87
CA ILE A 477 11.55 29.39 8.23
C ILE A 477 12.57 30.02 9.20
N GLU A 478 12.72 31.35 9.16
CA GLU A 478 13.64 32.09 10.04
C GLU A 478 13.34 31.85 11.54
N GLU A 479 12.07 31.66 11.90
CA GLU A 479 11.63 31.37 13.28
C GLU A 479 12.08 29.98 13.75
N PHE A 480 12.29 29.05 12.81
CA PHE A 480 12.59 27.65 13.07
C PHE A 480 14.07 27.29 12.90
N ILE A 481 14.87 28.14 12.24
CA ILE A 481 16.33 27.93 12.08
C ILE A 481 17.03 27.63 13.42
N PRO A 482 16.78 28.38 14.53
CA PRO A 482 17.47 28.15 15.79
C PRO A 482 17.24 26.75 16.38
N SER A 483 16.11 26.10 16.08
CA SER A 483 15.81 24.74 16.52
C SER A 483 16.24 23.67 15.51
N LEU A 484 16.01 23.91 14.22
CA LEU A 484 16.22 22.91 13.16
C LEU A 484 17.70 22.73 12.84
N LEU A 485 18.45 23.82 12.68
CA LEU A 485 19.83 23.78 12.24
C LEU A 485 20.74 22.99 13.22
N PRO A 486 20.70 23.23 14.55
CA PRO A 486 21.52 22.45 15.48
C PRO A 486 21.14 20.98 15.53
N LEU A 487 19.84 20.66 15.39
CA LEU A 487 19.34 19.28 15.38
C LEU A 487 19.87 18.52 14.17
N LEU A 488 19.68 19.05 12.97
CA LEU A 488 20.14 18.44 11.72
C LEU A 488 21.68 18.45 11.59
N THR A 489 22.35 19.41 12.20
CA THR A 489 23.83 19.39 12.26
C THR A 489 24.36 18.29 13.19
N LYS A 490 23.62 17.94 14.24
CA LYS A 490 23.98 16.85 15.14
C LYS A 490 23.82 15.50 14.46
N PHE A 491 22.69 15.26 13.80
CA PHE A 491 22.36 13.96 13.21
C PHE A 491 23.06 13.68 11.88
N SER A 492 23.61 14.69 11.19
CA SER A 492 24.48 14.47 10.01
C SER A 492 25.80 13.74 10.33
N ARG A 493 26.12 13.60 11.63
CA ARG A 493 27.27 12.86 12.15
C ARG A 493 26.87 11.62 12.96
N ASP A 494 25.62 11.17 12.83
CA ASP A 494 25.16 9.96 13.51
C ASP A 494 25.90 8.71 13.02
N LYS A 495 25.87 7.64 13.80
CA LYS A 495 26.48 6.35 13.47
C LYS A 495 25.71 5.64 12.37
N SER A 496 24.38 5.77 12.37
CA SER A 496 23.48 5.21 11.36
C SER A 496 23.61 5.94 10.03
N ALA A 497 23.67 5.20 8.91
CA ALA A 497 23.67 5.80 7.58
C ALA A 497 22.34 6.49 7.28
N ASP A 498 21.22 5.85 7.62
CA ASP A 498 19.86 6.34 7.32
C ASP A 498 19.56 7.66 8.05
N ILE A 499 19.98 7.76 9.33
CA ILE A 499 19.86 9.01 10.09
C ILE A 499 20.70 10.11 9.45
N ARG A 500 21.93 9.80 9.00
CA ARG A 500 22.79 10.77 8.31
C ARG A 500 22.16 11.22 7.00
N GLN A 501 21.63 10.29 6.20
CA GLN A 501 20.92 10.57 4.95
C GLN A 501 19.78 11.56 5.17
N ASN A 502 18.83 11.24 6.06
CA ASN A 502 17.68 12.08 6.38
C ASN A 502 18.10 13.46 6.91
N SER A 503 19.17 13.49 7.70
CA SER A 503 19.70 14.73 8.25
C SER A 503 20.36 15.61 7.18
N LEU A 504 21.06 15.03 6.21
CA LEU A 504 21.67 15.75 5.08
C LEU A 504 20.60 16.26 4.11
N TYR A 505 19.57 15.45 3.82
CA TYR A 505 18.35 15.88 3.13
C TYR A 505 17.76 17.12 3.82
N GLY A 506 17.53 17.02 5.14
CA GLY A 506 17.03 18.10 5.99
C GLY A 506 17.85 19.39 5.91
N LEU A 507 19.19 19.30 5.95
CA LEU A 507 20.06 20.46 5.78
C LEU A 507 19.92 21.08 4.38
N GLY A 508 19.78 20.25 3.35
CA GLY A 508 19.55 20.67 1.97
C GLY A 508 18.24 21.43 1.80
N VAL A 509 17.13 20.87 2.26
CA VAL A 509 15.81 21.53 2.17
C VAL A 509 15.74 22.78 3.06
N LEU A 510 16.43 22.80 4.20
CA LEU A 510 16.57 24.00 5.04
C LEU A 510 17.31 25.12 4.29
N ALA A 511 18.38 24.79 3.56
CA ALA A 511 19.08 25.76 2.72
C ALA A 511 18.20 26.31 1.59
N ALA A 512 17.41 25.44 0.94
CA ALA A 512 16.47 25.83 -0.10
C ALA A 512 15.36 26.76 0.42
N ALA A 513 14.81 26.46 1.61
CA ALA A 513 13.75 27.25 2.24
C ALA A 513 14.28 28.60 2.76
N ALA A 514 15.36 28.59 3.53
CA ALA A 514 15.90 29.78 4.20
C ALA A 514 16.71 30.71 3.29
N LYS A 515 17.20 30.23 2.14
CA LYS A 515 17.93 31.03 1.15
C LYS A 515 19.06 31.84 1.80
N THR A 516 19.06 33.15 1.61
CA THR A 516 20.07 34.07 2.14
C THR A 516 20.14 34.09 3.66
N SER A 517 19.06 33.75 4.36
CA SER A 517 19.01 33.77 5.82
C SER A 517 19.87 32.67 6.46
N LEU A 518 20.15 31.59 5.71
CA LEU A 518 21.07 30.53 6.15
C LEU A 518 22.53 30.75 5.68
N ALA A 519 22.79 31.73 4.80
CA ALA A 519 24.13 32.00 4.26
C ALA A 519 25.23 32.17 5.33
N PRO A 520 24.99 32.79 6.51
CA PRO A 520 26.00 32.87 7.57
C PRO A 520 26.50 31.50 8.09
N HIS A 521 25.71 30.44 7.89
CA HIS A 521 26.02 29.08 8.35
C HIS A 521 26.62 28.19 7.26
N TYR A 522 26.68 28.65 6.00
CA TYR A 522 27.19 27.87 4.87
C TYR A 522 28.62 27.33 5.07
N PRO A 523 29.58 28.06 5.67
CA PRO A 523 30.91 27.50 5.94
C PRO A 523 30.83 26.20 6.78
N THR A 524 30.03 26.19 7.84
CA THR A 524 29.84 25.00 8.67
C THR A 524 29.12 23.88 7.93
N LEU A 525 28.12 24.22 7.11
CA LEU A 525 27.41 23.22 6.29
C LEU A 525 28.34 22.58 5.24
N LEU A 526 29.18 23.38 4.58
CA LEU A 526 30.16 22.88 3.62
C LEU A 526 31.20 21.96 4.29
N ASP A 527 31.63 22.28 5.52
CA ASP A 527 32.52 21.40 6.29
C ASP A 527 31.84 20.04 6.59
N ILE A 528 30.55 20.04 6.95
CA ILE A 528 29.77 18.80 7.16
C ILE A 528 29.69 17.97 5.87
N LEU A 529 29.40 18.62 4.73
CA LEU A 529 29.30 17.92 3.45
C LEU A 529 30.66 17.34 3.02
N ALA A 530 31.75 18.10 3.22
CA ALA A 530 33.11 17.62 2.97
C ALA A 530 33.51 16.45 3.90
N GLU A 531 33.13 16.49 5.18
CA GLU A 531 33.31 15.38 6.12
C GLU A 531 32.58 14.12 5.62
N SER A 532 31.32 14.26 5.16
CA SER A 532 30.54 13.14 4.63
C SER A 532 31.19 12.54 3.38
N LEU A 533 31.62 13.38 2.42
CA LEU A 533 32.34 12.94 1.22
C LEU A 533 33.63 12.16 1.52
N GLY A 534 34.31 12.47 2.63
CA GLY A 534 35.53 11.76 3.04
C GLY A 534 35.28 10.48 3.85
N ARG A 535 34.10 10.32 4.44
CA ARG A 535 33.75 9.24 5.37
C ARG A 535 32.83 8.20 4.75
N ASP A 536 31.79 8.65 4.08
CA ASP A 536 30.70 7.83 3.57
C ASP A 536 31.07 7.21 2.21
N LYS A 537 30.51 6.03 1.93
CA LYS A 537 30.71 5.33 0.64
C LYS A 537 29.66 5.81 -0.38
N PRO A 538 29.87 5.58 -1.69
CA PRO A 538 28.82 5.75 -2.68
C PRO A 538 27.53 5.03 -2.25
N GLY A 539 26.41 5.75 -2.29
CA GLY A 539 25.10 5.35 -1.78
C GLY A 539 24.28 6.58 -1.34
N ALA A 540 23.12 6.32 -0.74
CA ALA A 540 22.09 7.34 -0.49
C ALA A 540 22.55 8.53 0.37
N VAL A 541 23.48 8.32 1.30
CA VAL A 541 24.07 9.40 2.12
C VAL A 541 24.84 10.41 1.25
N LEU A 542 25.67 9.95 0.31
CA LEU A 542 26.42 10.82 -0.58
C LEU A 542 25.50 11.47 -1.63
N ASP A 543 24.49 10.74 -2.10
CA ASP A 543 23.48 11.27 -3.02
C ASP A 543 22.78 12.49 -2.40
N ASN A 544 22.34 12.36 -1.14
CA ASN A 544 21.74 13.45 -0.38
C ASN A 544 22.73 14.58 -0.03
N ALA A 545 24.00 14.27 0.25
CA ALA A 545 25.03 15.28 0.44
C ALA A 545 25.26 16.13 -0.82
N MET A 546 25.32 15.49 -1.99
CA MET A 546 25.44 16.17 -3.29
C MET A 546 24.20 17.04 -3.56
N ALA A 547 23.01 16.52 -3.29
CA ALA A 547 21.77 17.28 -3.48
C ALA A 547 21.67 18.47 -2.52
N ALA A 548 22.08 18.31 -1.26
CA ALA A 548 22.16 19.41 -0.30
C ALA A 548 23.10 20.51 -0.78
N LEU A 549 24.27 20.16 -1.32
CA LEU A 549 25.19 21.12 -1.94
C LEU A 549 24.53 21.85 -3.12
N CYS A 550 23.84 21.12 -4.00
CA CYS A 550 23.11 21.72 -5.13
C CYS A 550 22.01 22.68 -4.66
N ARG A 551 21.24 22.33 -3.62
CA ARG A 551 20.24 23.22 -3.01
C ARG A 551 20.88 24.49 -2.45
N MET A 552 22.05 24.40 -1.81
CA MET A 552 22.80 25.57 -1.35
C MET A 552 23.26 26.47 -2.50
N ILE A 553 23.77 25.88 -3.59
CA ILE A 553 24.19 26.61 -4.80
C ILE A 553 23.00 27.34 -5.42
N LEU A 554 21.86 26.67 -5.57
CA LEU A 554 20.63 27.24 -6.11
C LEU A 554 20.08 28.37 -5.23
N ALA A 555 20.12 28.20 -3.92
CA ALA A 555 19.52 29.13 -2.97
C ALA A 555 20.36 30.39 -2.74
N CYS A 556 21.69 30.28 -2.67
CA CYS A 556 22.58 31.41 -2.46
C CYS A 556 23.97 31.20 -3.13
N PRO A 557 24.07 31.30 -4.47
CA PRO A 557 25.29 30.98 -5.20
C PRO A 557 26.48 31.86 -4.80
N ALA A 558 26.22 33.12 -4.44
CA ALA A 558 27.26 34.06 -4.01
C ALA A 558 27.94 33.69 -2.68
N SER A 559 27.30 32.82 -1.89
CA SER A 559 27.82 32.34 -0.60
C SER A 559 28.50 30.98 -0.69
N VAL A 560 28.60 30.39 -1.88
CA VAL A 560 29.24 29.10 -2.12
C VAL A 560 30.50 29.27 -2.97
N PRO A 561 31.66 28.71 -2.57
CA PRO A 561 32.88 28.74 -3.37
C PRO A 561 32.79 27.74 -4.53
N ILE A 562 32.09 28.11 -5.61
CA ILE A 562 31.79 27.26 -6.79
C ILE A 562 33.07 26.65 -7.39
N ASP A 563 34.17 27.41 -7.43
CA ASP A 563 35.48 26.99 -7.92
C ASP A 563 36.05 25.78 -7.16
N ARG A 564 35.65 25.59 -5.89
CA ARG A 564 36.10 24.48 -5.04
C ARG A 564 35.10 23.35 -5.00
N VAL A 565 33.80 23.66 -4.92
CA VAL A 565 32.77 22.65 -4.65
C VAL A 565 32.30 21.94 -5.92
N LEU A 566 32.22 22.64 -7.05
CA LEU A 566 31.68 22.07 -8.29
C LEU A 566 32.57 20.96 -8.86
N PRO A 567 33.91 21.08 -8.90
CA PRO A 567 34.76 19.97 -9.34
C PRO A 567 34.62 18.73 -8.45
N VAL A 568 34.41 18.91 -7.13
CA VAL A 568 34.20 17.80 -6.20
C VAL A 568 32.87 17.11 -6.53
N LEU A 569 31.77 17.87 -6.63
CA LEU A 569 30.46 17.36 -7.02
C LEU A 569 30.51 16.52 -8.31
N ILE A 570 31.15 17.04 -9.36
CA ILE A 570 31.26 16.36 -10.67
C ILE A 570 32.05 15.05 -10.57
N ASN A 571 33.08 14.99 -9.73
CA ASN A 571 33.88 13.78 -9.54
C ASN A 571 33.18 12.76 -8.61
N THR A 572 32.22 13.18 -7.79
CA THR A 572 31.44 12.28 -6.91
C THR A 572 30.28 11.62 -7.63
N LEU A 573 29.70 12.26 -8.66
CA LEU A 573 28.69 11.65 -9.52
C LEU A 573 29.16 10.30 -10.12
N PRO A 574 28.23 9.38 -10.45
CA PRO A 574 26.76 9.53 -10.50
C PRO A 574 26.04 9.36 -9.15
N ILE A 575 24.75 9.73 -9.12
CA ILE A 575 23.80 9.29 -8.07
C ILE A 575 23.64 7.78 -8.20
N THR A 576 23.63 7.04 -7.07
CA THR A 576 23.70 5.57 -7.10
C THR A 576 22.52 4.85 -6.47
N GLU A 577 21.83 5.48 -5.53
CA GLU A 577 20.79 4.85 -4.71
C GLU A 577 19.54 5.75 -4.63
N ASP A 578 19.69 7.01 -4.23
CA ASP A 578 18.57 7.95 -4.10
C ASP A 578 18.32 8.73 -5.40
N LEU A 579 17.65 8.06 -6.35
CA LEU A 579 17.43 8.60 -7.70
C LEU A 579 16.54 9.84 -7.73
N GLU A 580 15.70 10.08 -6.71
CA GLU A 580 14.86 11.28 -6.64
C GLU A 580 15.70 12.57 -6.62
N GLU A 581 16.89 12.48 -6.05
CA GLU A 581 17.81 13.61 -5.95
C GLU A 581 18.46 14.02 -7.26
N THR A 582 18.40 13.16 -8.29
CA THR A 582 18.86 13.46 -9.65
C THR A 582 18.24 14.76 -10.17
N ARG A 583 16.96 15.01 -9.87
CA ARG A 583 16.26 16.22 -10.30
C ARG A 583 16.95 17.49 -9.80
N VAL A 584 17.36 17.50 -8.53
CA VAL A 584 17.99 18.66 -7.89
C VAL A 584 19.38 18.92 -8.45
N ILE A 585 20.15 17.86 -8.73
CA ILE A 585 21.45 17.97 -9.38
C ILE A 585 21.28 18.61 -10.76
N LEU A 586 20.32 18.13 -11.56
CA LEU A 586 20.06 18.66 -12.90
C LEU A 586 19.58 20.11 -12.87
N GLU A 587 18.69 20.47 -11.95
CA GLU A 587 18.25 21.85 -11.74
C GLU A 587 19.45 22.77 -11.45
N CYS A 588 20.37 22.34 -10.60
CA CYS A 588 21.59 23.08 -10.29
C CYS A 588 22.50 23.21 -11.52
N LEU A 589 22.75 22.12 -12.25
CA LEU A 589 23.57 22.15 -13.47
C LEU A 589 22.95 23.05 -14.55
N HIS A 590 21.63 22.99 -14.74
CA HIS A 590 20.89 23.88 -15.64
C HIS A 590 21.02 25.34 -15.24
N ALA A 591 20.87 25.66 -13.95
CA ALA A 591 21.00 27.03 -13.47
C ALA A 591 22.41 27.58 -13.73
N LEU A 592 23.45 26.81 -13.40
CA LEU A 592 24.85 27.20 -13.67
C LEU A 592 25.14 27.35 -15.17
N TYR A 593 24.61 26.43 -15.99
CA TYR A 593 24.76 26.45 -17.43
C TYR A 593 24.10 27.68 -18.07
N ASN A 594 22.84 27.96 -17.73
CA ASN A 594 22.09 29.11 -18.24
C ASN A 594 22.72 30.44 -17.81
N ASN A 595 23.38 30.48 -16.65
CA ASN A 595 24.12 31.64 -16.17
C ASN A 595 25.52 31.79 -16.80
N GLY A 596 25.95 30.84 -17.63
CA GLY A 596 27.27 30.85 -18.27
C GLY A 596 28.42 30.71 -17.25
N ASP A 597 28.24 29.89 -16.21
CA ASP A 597 29.26 29.72 -15.18
C ASP A 597 30.57 29.14 -15.74
N ASN A 598 31.66 29.89 -15.57
CA ASN A 598 32.96 29.53 -16.17
C ASN A 598 33.53 28.22 -15.62
N VAL A 599 33.26 27.88 -14.35
CA VAL A 599 33.78 26.65 -13.73
C VAL A 599 33.06 25.44 -14.31
N LEU A 600 31.73 25.52 -14.47
CA LEU A 600 30.95 24.48 -15.14
C LEU A 600 31.42 24.30 -16.59
N LEU A 601 31.54 25.39 -17.35
CA LEU A 601 31.95 25.35 -18.76
C LEU A 601 33.31 24.67 -18.96
N GLN A 602 34.24 24.81 -18.00
CA GLN A 602 35.54 24.15 -18.01
C GLN A 602 35.49 22.63 -17.73
N HIS A 603 34.37 22.12 -17.20
CA HIS A 603 34.18 20.72 -16.80
C HIS A 603 33.03 20.04 -17.56
N LEU A 604 32.51 20.64 -18.63
CA LEU A 604 31.37 20.11 -19.38
C LEU A 604 31.60 18.69 -19.92
N ASP A 605 32.83 18.38 -20.33
CA ASP A 605 33.23 17.04 -20.77
C ASP A 605 32.97 15.99 -19.68
N LYS A 606 33.42 16.25 -18.46
CA LYS A 606 33.20 15.38 -17.31
C LYS A 606 31.73 15.29 -16.92
N VAL A 607 31.02 16.41 -16.92
CA VAL A 607 29.57 16.43 -16.63
C VAL A 607 28.84 15.54 -17.62
N LEU A 608 29.12 15.65 -18.91
CA LEU A 608 28.54 14.79 -19.94
C LEU A 608 28.84 13.32 -19.69
N ILE A 609 30.10 12.95 -19.39
CA ILE A 609 30.47 11.56 -19.08
C ILE A 609 29.63 11.02 -17.93
N GLN A 610 29.48 11.78 -16.85
CA GLN A 610 28.74 11.33 -15.67
C GLN A 610 27.24 11.19 -15.94
N LEU A 611 26.63 12.16 -16.61
CA LEU A 611 25.20 12.11 -16.94
C LEU A 611 24.86 10.98 -17.93
N ILE A 612 25.74 10.72 -18.91
CA ILE A 612 25.59 9.58 -19.83
C ILE A 612 25.75 8.26 -19.08
N GLY A 613 26.71 8.19 -18.15
CA GLY A 613 26.89 7.04 -17.28
C GLY A 613 25.65 6.72 -16.46
N MET A 614 25.06 7.75 -15.85
CA MET A 614 23.81 7.65 -15.08
C MET A 614 22.64 7.17 -15.95
N LEU A 615 22.44 7.74 -17.14
CA LEU A 615 21.40 7.28 -18.07
C LEU A 615 21.60 5.83 -18.51
N SER A 616 22.85 5.41 -18.72
CA SER A 616 23.18 4.04 -19.11
C SER A 616 22.93 3.02 -17.99
N GLN A 617 23.03 3.42 -16.72
CA GLN A 617 22.75 2.54 -15.58
C GLN A 617 21.25 2.38 -15.33
N HIS A 618 20.45 3.38 -15.70
CA HIS A 618 19.00 3.40 -15.52
C HIS A 618 18.24 3.41 -16.86
N GLU A 619 18.74 2.66 -17.85
CA GLU A 619 18.21 2.66 -19.22
C GLU A 619 16.70 2.36 -19.27
N GLN A 620 16.20 1.46 -18.41
CA GLN A 620 14.75 1.14 -18.36
C GLN A 620 13.88 2.34 -17.98
N PHE A 621 14.36 3.22 -17.09
CA PHE A 621 13.67 4.45 -16.72
C PHE A 621 13.69 5.47 -17.87
N PHE A 622 14.85 5.56 -18.54
CA PHE A 622 15.04 6.42 -19.71
C PHE A 622 14.18 5.98 -20.91
N VAL A 623 14.11 4.68 -21.22
CA VAL A 623 13.32 4.15 -22.36
C VAL A 623 11.84 4.52 -22.23
N LYS A 624 11.30 4.63 -21.00
CA LYS A 624 9.91 5.07 -20.77
C LYS A 624 9.69 6.56 -21.09
N GLN A 625 10.65 7.44 -20.79
CA GLN A 625 10.48 8.89 -20.97
C GLN A 625 11.07 9.43 -22.30
N GLY A 626 12.04 8.73 -22.88
CA GLY A 626 12.76 9.13 -24.09
C GLY A 626 13.37 10.53 -23.96
N LEU A 627 13.25 11.34 -25.01
CA LEU A 627 13.77 12.73 -25.03
C LEU A 627 13.05 13.72 -24.10
N LYS A 628 11.96 13.30 -23.43
CA LYS A 628 11.34 14.13 -22.40
C LYS A 628 12.11 14.09 -21.07
N ASP A 629 13.06 13.17 -20.95
CA ASP A 629 13.93 13.07 -19.79
C ASP A 629 14.78 14.35 -19.63
N PRO A 630 14.76 15.01 -18.45
CA PRO A 630 15.51 16.24 -18.20
C PRO A 630 17.03 16.08 -18.37
N THR A 631 17.60 14.91 -18.06
CA THR A 631 19.03 14.62 -18.25
C THR A 631 19.38 14.61 -19.72
N ALA A 632 18.58 13.91 -20.54
CA ALA A 632 18.77 13.86 -21.98
C ALA A 632 18.62 15.24 -22.62
N LEU A 633 17.67 16.06 -22.16
CA LEU A 633 17.51 17.45 -22.60
C LEU A 633 18.73 18.32 -22.24
N PHE A 634 19.29 18.17 -21.03
CA PHE A 634 20.52 18.85 -20.66
C PHE A 634 21.67 18.46 -21.59
N ILE A 635 21.89 17.16 -21.80
CA ILE A 635 22.93 16.63 -22.69
C ILE A 635 22.75 17.19 -24.11
N LEU A 636 21.53 17.18 -24.65
CA LEU A 636 21.22 17.73 -25.97
C LEU A 636 21.58 19.22 -26.10
N ASN A 637 21.22 20.02 -25.10
CA ASN A 637 21.53 21.45 -25.09
C ASN A 637 23.05 21.68 -25.08
N VAL A 638 23.80 20.94 -24.24
CA VAL A 638 25.25 21.04 -24.20
C VAL A 638 25.88 20.60 -25.52
N VAL A 639 25.43 19.51 -26.13
CA VAL A 639 25.94 19.04 -27.43
C VAL A 639 25.68 20.07 -28.53
N ARG A 640 24.49 20.68 -28.56
CA ARG A 640 24.12 21.71 -29.53
C ARG A 640 25.02 22.94 -29.41
N ASP A 641 25.25 23.40 -28.18
CA ASP A 641 25.93 24.67 -27.93
C ASP A 641 27.47 24.50 -27.86
N PHE A 642 27.96 23.31 -27.50
CA PHE A 642 29.38 22.97 -27.34
C PHE A 642 29.76 21.64 -28.04
N PRO A 643 29.67 21.57 -29.38
CA PRO A 643 29.89 20.32 -30.13
C PRO A 643 31.31 19.73 -29.94
N GLN A 644 32.32 20.57 -29.70
CA GLN A 644 33.70 20.12 -29.47
C GLN A 644 33.85 19.34 -28.16
N ALA A 645 33.16 19.77 -27.09
CA ALA A 645 33.15 19.05 -25.82
C ALA A 645 32.46 17.69 -25.99
N ALA A 646 31.33 17.65 -26.72
CA ALA A 646 30.63 16.41 -27.04
C ALA A 646 31.49 15.41 -27.82
N ASP A 647 32.27 15.88 -28.79
CA ASP A 647 33.14 15.00 -29.57
C ASP A 647 34.33 14.47 -28.76
N SER A 648 34.86 15.25 -27.82
CA SER A 648 35.93 14.78 -26.91
C SER A 648 35.48 13.68 -25.94
N VAL A 649 34.19 13.63 -25.60
CA VAL A 649 33.64 12.68 -24.63
C VAL A 649 33.51 11.28 -25.21
N LEU A 650 33.30 11.13 -26.53
CA LEU A 650 33.09 9.83 -27.18
C LEU A 650 34.21 8.81 -26.89
N SER A 651 35.47 9.26 -26.78
CA SER A 651 36.60 8.37 -26.50
C SER A 651 36.65 7.86 -25.05
N SER A 652 35.86 8.45 -24.16
CA SER A 652 35.83 8.14 -22.72
C SER A 652 34.61 7.33 -22.30
N LEU A 653 33.66 7.09 -23.21
CA LEU A 653 32.45 6.32 -22.97
C LEU A 653 32.66 4.82 -23.23
N THR A 654 31.94 3.97 -22.50
CA THR A 654 31.82 2.54 -22.85
C THR A 654 31.03 2.37 -24.16
N PRO A 655 31.09 1.21 -24.84
CA PRO A 655 30.32 0.99 -26.07
C PRO A 655 28.82 1.24 -25.92
N VAL A 656 28.23 0.80 -24.80
CA VAL A 656 26.80 0.99 -24.47
C VAL A 656 26.49 2.47 -24.26
N GLN A 657 27.31 3.18 -23.49
CA GLN A 657 27.16 4.62 -23.27
C GLN A 657 27.31 5.42 -24.57
N ALA A 658 28.24 5.03 -25.44
CA ALA A 658 28.46 5.67 -26.72
C ALA A 658 27.26 5.46 -27.66
N GLU A 659 26.66 4.28 -27.67
CA GLU A 659 25.44 3.99 -28.44
C GLU A 659 24.26 4.84 -27.96
N LEU A 660 24.02 4.87 -26.64
CA LEU A 660 23.01 5.72 -26.02
C LEU A 660 23.23 7.20 -26.32
N PHE A 661 24.46 7.69 -26.14
CA PHE A 661 24.81 9.07 -26.43
C PHE A 661 24.60 9.41 -27.91
N ASN A 662 24.97 8.52 -28.83
CA ASN A 662 24.74 8.71 -30.26
C ASN A 662 23.24 8.70 -30.60
N SER A 663 22.44 7.86 -29.96
CA SER A 663 20.97 7.87 -30.10
C SER A 663 20.39 9.22 -29.69
N ILE A 664 20.83 9.78 -28.54
CA ILE A 664 20.44 11.13 -28.12
C ILE A 664 20.87 12.16 -29.16
N ARG A 665 22.13 12.15 -29.62
CA ARG A 665 22.65 13.08 -30.64
C ARG A 665 21.88 13.04 -31.96
N GLN A 666 21.45 11.85 -32.40
CA GLN A 666 20.70 11.70 -33.66
C GLN A 666 19.35 12.43 -33.63
N ASN A 667 18.80 12.72 -32.45
CA ASN A 667 17.56 13.49 -32.33
C ASN A 667 17.76 15.02 -32.47
N LEU A 668 19.00 15.50 -32.66
CA LEU A 668 19.29 16.91 -33.01
C LEU A 668 19.06 17.22 -34.50
N SER A 669 19.00 16.20 -35.36
CA SER A 669 18.73 16.33 -36.80
C SER A 669 17.25 16.21 -37.10
#